data_AF-A0A818PFG5-F1
#
_entry.id   AF-A0A818PFG5-F1
#
_cell.length_a   1.000
_cell.length_b   1.000
_cell.length_c   1.000
_cell.angle_alpha   90.00
_cell.angle_beta   90.00
_cell.angle_gamma   90.00
#
_symmetry.space_group_name_H-M   'P 1'
#
loop_
_entity.id
_entity.type
_entity.pdbx_description
1 polymer ?
#
loop_
_entity_poly.entity_id
_entity_poly.type
_entity_poly.pdbx_seq_one_letter_code
_entity_poly.pdbx_strand_id
1 'polypeptide(L)'
;MIPISFNGRDALFMYTQLLKEALLEIEDDDVKSIKDLVEYCRLQNDVDEDEIKLVEREYRDHTPIWWYTAETFIYPMLNRGLRQMDVDIILKMGFFIRHLHQHITELHREQKASMPAKFQVFRGQGLSIEDFEKMKKTKGGLMSFNNFLSTSRNREISFNNFARPAALNTNSVGILFIMNIDTAICTKSSTSFAEDNGYDISDYQDIMDVFGTMEDVDELIKQVHNKNMRIIFDLVLNHTSDEHPWFIESRSSRTNPKRDWYIWRDGKPGGLRPNNWESIFNGSAWEYDKNTDQYYLHLFSRKMPDVNWECPELRQELYKLTRWWLDRGVDGFRIDAISHIKKKSGLPDLPNPKQLEFVSSFDYHMNVEGIEEFLNEFKRETYGNRDVVTVGEANGVSADQAVDWVDEKEGKFNMIFQFEATNLWEKTLGSLNVLAYKRIMTRWEKSLEKTGWNALFVENHDKPRIISTWGNDKEHWRDCATAFATVYMLMMGTPFIYQGQEIGMTNVRFPSITDYPDVAARNFYNLELAKGVDHNELMEIIYMTGRDNARTPMQWDDSLNAGFSTAQQTWIGINPNYVHINVAQEEKDEHSILNFYKRLIRLRKENDIFIYGIYDLILSNHKQIYGYMRTSDTKRAYVLANLTDRVAQFTLYQGLSSSQLVLTNLLEPVSEHKDEKSFKFHPYEIRVYIIDRKEELNHHERKQHAIDQSENLKSILLTVTKGKDNTNESLTKEQKVALQKLEQMSHNALHQSEQSQKDIISALTEATAKALSGTQTSKQQTKHKSPSISIDQEKAIPADSAEIDLENEPIYKKRERQRSLVLNLGSIAPVVQTDPSPVDQRRRSFSTLIPERSRRPSFIGHHVDNSSDEDDDRKKTTTNELEEESTDLSTRDIDYSVLYDDTIEDYSFTSARKPAQKETLHDQQEIMLQQVKEQE
;
A
#
# COMPACT_ATOMS: atom_id res chain seq x y z
N MET A 1 -38.95 5.50 12.02
CA MET A 1 -38.37 4.82 10.83
C MET A 1 -39.21 5.19 9.61
N ILE A 2 -38.62 5.33 8.43
CA ILE A 2 -39.34 5.57 7.16
C ILE A 2 -39.35 4.27 6.34
N PRO A 3 -40.50 3.80 5.82
CA PRO A 3 -40.55 2.55 5.06
C PRO A 3 -40.05 2.75 3.62
N ILE A 4 -38.79 2.40 3.37
CA ILE A 4 -38.22 2.36 2.01
C ILE A 4 -38.60 1.02 1.35
N SER A 5 -39.38 1.10 0.27
CA SER A 5 -39.88 -0.08 -0.46
C SER A 5 -38.83 -0.65 -1.43
N PHE A 6 -37.97 -1.54 -0.95
CA PHE A 6 -37.11 -2.34 -1.82
C PHE A 6 -37.91 -3.33 -2.68
N ASN A 7 -37.54 -3.46 -3.96
CA ASN A 7 -38.23 -4.34 -4.92
C ASN A 7 -37.91 -5.82 -4.70
N GLY A 8 -38.63 -6.44 -3.76
CA GLY A 8 -39.03 -7.84 -3.82
C GLY A 8 -37.93 -8.91 -3.70
N ARG A 9 -37.69 -9.34 -2.45
CA ARG A 9 -36.90 -10.52 -2.04
C ARG A 9 -35.38 -10.38 -2.20
N ASP A 10 -34.75 -9.91 -1.13
CA ASP A 10 -33.64 -10.63 -0.45
C ASP A 10 -33.21 -9.91 0.84
N ALA A 11 -33.33 -8.57 0.89
CA ALA A 11 -33.01 -7.72 2.04
C ALA A 11 -33.69 -8.15 3.37
N LEU A 12 -34.82 -8.86 3.33
CA LEU A 12 -35.51 -9.35 4.53
C LEU A 12 -34.65 -10.29 5.38
N PHE A 13 -33.77 -11.09 4.77
CA PHE A 13 -32.84 -11.93 5.52
C PHE A 13 -31.80 -11.06 6.27
N MET A 14 -31.21 -10.08 5.57
CA MET A 14 -30.24 -9.15 6.18
C MET A 14 -30.86 -8.36 7.33
N TYR A 15 -32.05 -7.80 7.16
CA TYR A 15 -32.77 -7.13 8.25
C TYR A 15 -33.11 -8.06 9.40
N THR A 16 -33.35 -9.36 9.14
CA THR A 16 -33.56 -10.36 10.21
C THR A 16 -32.27 -10.67 10.97
N GLN A 17 -31.11 -10.69 10.31
CA GLN A 17 -29.81 -10.87 10.99
C GLN A 17 -29.43 -9.63 11.81
N LEU A 18 -29.57 -8.43 11.25
CA LEU A 18 -29.33 -7.17 11.96
C LEU A 18 -30.28 -7.00 13.16
N LEU A 19 -31.55 -7.38 13.03
CA LEU A 19 -32.50 -7.40 14.14
C LEU A 19 -32.13 -8.43 15.21
N LYS A 20 -31.66 -9.62 14.80
CA LYS A 20 -31.15 -10.65 15.72
C LYS A 20 -29.90 -10.14 16.48
N GLU A 21 -28.94 -9.54 15.80
CA GLU A 21 -27.76 -8.93 16.45
C GLU A 21 -28.17 -7.80 17.41
N ALA A 22 -29.03 -6.86 16.98
CA ALA A 22 -29.53 -5.80 17.86
C ALA A 22 -30.26 -6.36 19.11
N LEU A 23 -31.00 -7.46 18.99
CA LEU A 23 -31.66 -8.12 20.13
C LEU A 23 -30.69 -8.89 21.05
N LEU A 24 -29.50 -9.23 20.56
CA LEU A 24 -28.45 -9.87 21.36
C LEU A 24 -27.63 -8.83 22.15
N GLU A 25 -27.36 -7.67 21.54
CA GLU A 25 -26.57 -6.56 22.14
C GLU A 25 -27.39 -5.64 23.07
N ILE A 26 -28.73 -5.75 23.12
CA ILE A 26 -29.54 -5.01 24.09
C ILE A 26 -29.33 -5.60 25.49
N GLU A 27 -28.66 -4.83 26.36
CA GLU A 27 -28.73 -4.99 27.81
C GLU A 27 -30.16 -4.70 28.30
N ASP A 28 -30.79 -5.63 29.03
CA ASP A 28 -32.08 -5.46 29.70
C ASP A 28 -32.14 -6.37 30.93
N ASP A 29 -32.94 -5.99 31.93
CA ASP A 29 -33.15 -6.79 33.15
C ASP A 29 -34.15 -7.91 32.86
N ASP A 30 -33.69 -9.15 32.69
CA ASP A 30 -34.55 -10.28 32.31
C ASP A 30 -35.71 -10.50 33.31
N VAL A 31 -35.54 -10.17 34.60
CA VAL A 31 -36.59 -10.27 35.63
C VAL A 31 -37.66 -9.20 35.41
N LYS A 32 -37.30 -8.06 34.83
CA LYS A 32 -38.23 -7.04 34.33
C LYS A 32 -38.81 -7.44 32.97
N SER A 33 -38.02 -7.92 32.01
CA SER A 33 -38.50 -8.33 30.68
C SER A 33 -39.57 -9.43 30.78
N ILE A 34 -39.40 -10.40 31.69
CA ILE A 34 -40.40 -11.45 31.97
C ILE A 34 -41.70 -10.84 32.51
N LYS A 35 -41.64 -9.86 33.42
CA LYS A 35 -42.83 -9.17 33.94
C LYS A 35 -43.51 -8.34 32.85
N ASP A 36 -42.74 -7.60 32.06
CA ASP A 36 -43.21 -6.78 30.95
C ASP A 36 -43.87 -7.63 29.84
N LEU A 37 -43.44 -8.89 29.67
CA LEU A 37 -44.09 -9.88 28.81
C LEU A 37 -45.40 -10.40 29.41
N VAL A 38 -45.36 -10.75 30.70
CA VAL A 38 -46.49 -11.32 31.44
C VAL A 38 -47.64 -10.32 31.58
N GLU A 39 -47.34 -9.06 31.93
CA GLU A 39 -48.33 -7.98 31.98
C GLU A 39 -48.92 -7.73 30.58
N TYR A 40 -48.09 -7.77 29.52
CA TYR A 40 -48.59 -7.70 28.15
C TYR A 40 -49.55 -8.86 27.81
N CYS A 41 -49.24 -10.10 28.20
CA CYS A 41 -50.13 -11.25 27.99
C CYS A 41 -51.47 -11.10 28.73
N ARG A 42 -51.42 -10.63 30.00
CA ARG A 42 -52.60 -10.30 30.81
C ARG A 42 -53.44 -9.17 30.19
N LEU A 43 -52.80 -8.14 29.62
CA LEU A 43 -53.46 -7.01 28.95
C LEU A 43 -54.08 -7.38 27.59
N GLN A 44 -53.46 -8.28 26.81
CA GLN A 44 -54.06 -8.77 25.56
C GLN A 44 -55.19 -9.78 25.81
N ASN A 45 -55.24 -10.43 26.98
CA ASN A 45 -56.24 -11.45 27.33
C ASN A 45 -56.32 -12.59 26.29
N ASP A 46 -55.15 -12.97 25.78
CA ASP A 46 -54.96 -13.78 24.56
C ASP A 46 -54.17 -15.09 24.84
N VAL A 47 -53.88 -15.34 26.12
CA VAL A 47 -53.12 -16.45 26.70
C VAL A 47 -53.83 -16.88 28.01
N ASP A 48 -53.77 -18.16 28.38
CA ASP A 48 -54.35 -18.64 29.64
C ASP A 48 -53.53 -18.15 30.86
N GLU A 49 -54.24 -17.68 31.89
CA GLU A 49 -53.62 -17.15 33.12
C GLU A 49 -52.87 -18.23 33.93
N ASP A 50 -53.18 -19.52 33.74
CA ASP A 50 -52.40 -20.61 34.34
C ASP A 50 -51.14 -20.96 33.51
N GLU A 51 -51.13 -20.75 32.19
CA GLU A 51 -49.89 -20.78 31.38
C GLU A 51 -48.96 -19.59 31.73
N ILE A 52 -49.53 -18.41 31.97
CA ILE A 52 -48.79 -17.22 32.40
C ILE A 52 -48.07 -17.47 33.73
N LYS A 53 -48.75 -18.01 34.74
CA LYS A 53 -48.16 -18.38 36.03
C LYS A 53 -47.09 -19.47 35.91
N LEU A 54 -47.23 -20.39 34.95
CA LEU A 54 -46.22 -21.42 34.70
C LEU A 54 -44.90 -20.79 34.24
N VAL A 55 -44.95 -19.76 33.38
CA VAL A 55 -43.77 -18.97 32.99
C VAL A 55 -43.20 -18.19 34.18
N GLU A 56 -44.06 -17.48 34.94
CA GLU A 56 -43.62 -16.74 36.15
C GLU A 56 -42.91 -17.63 37.17
N ARG A 57 -43.29 -18.91 37.28
CA ARG A 57 -42.75 -19.86 38.27
C ARG A 57 -41.55 -20.65 37.76
N GLU A 58 -41.62 -21.20 36.55
CA GLU A 58 -40.69 -22.24 36.06
C GLU A 58 -39.69 -21.77 35.00
N TYR A 59 -39.82 -20.57 34.42
CA TYR A 59 -38.87 -20.11 33.41
C TYR A 59 -37.49 -19.78 34.01
N ARG A 60 -36.42 -20.29 33.38
CA ARG A 60 -35.01 -19.98 33.71
C ARG A 60 -34.19 -19.78 32.42
N ASP A 61 -33.12 -19.02 32.53
CA ASP A 61 -32.06 -18.81 31.52
C ASP A 61 -31.56 -20.09 30.81
N HIS A 62 -31.38 -21.18 31.55
CA HIS A 62 -30.94 -22.48 31.04
C HIS A 62 -32.09 -23.40 30.56
N THR A 63 -33.35 -22.94 30.53
CA THR A 63 -34.51 -23.72 30.04
C THR A 63 -35.12 -23.37 28.66
N PRO A 64 -34.69 -22.35 27.88
CA PRO A 64 -35.47 -21.81 26.76
C PRO A 64 -35.69 -22.80 25.60
N ILE A 65 -34.80 -23.77 25.40
CA ILE A 65 -34.98 -24.82 24.38
C ILE A 65 -36.19 -25.72 24.71
N TRP A 66 -36.43 -26.01 26.00
CA TRP A 66 -37.63 -26.73 26.44
C TRP A 66 -38.88 -25.87 26.18
N TRP A 67 -38.88 -24.60 26.59
CA TRP A 67 -40.00 -23.67 26.34
C TRP A 67 -40.29 -23.43 24.85
N TYR A 68 -39.28 -23.49 23.99
CA TYR A 68 -39.44 -23.39 22.53
C TYR A 68 -40.00 -24.68 21.89
N THR A 69 -39.98 -25.82 22.60
CA THR A 69 -40.39 -27.14 22.07
C THR A 69 -41.57 -27.79 22.79
N ALA A 70 -41.92 -27.31 23.99
CA ALA A 70 -43.10 -27.71 24.74
C ALA A 70 -44.39 -27.06 24.20
N GLU A 71 -45.54 -27.67 24.50
CA GLU A 71 -46.86 -27.15 24.14
C GLU A 71 -47.26 -25.98 25.07
N THR A 72 -46.67 -24.80 24.84
CA THR A 72 -46.93 -23.55 25.60
C THR A 72 -47.13 -22.38 24.65
N PHE A 73 -47.69 -21.26 25.12
CA PHE A 73 -47.88 -20.03 24.33
C PHE A 73 -46.59 -19.38 23.81
N ILE A 74 -45.41 -19.69 24.37
CA ILE A 74 -44.13 -19.06 24.02
C ILE A 74 -43.78 -19.29 22.54
N TYR A 75 -43.75 -20.55 22.07
CA TYR A 75 -43.46 -20.84 20.66
C TYR A 75 -44.48 -20.19 19.70
N PRO A 76 -45.81 -20.33 19.87
CA PRO A 76 -46.82 -19.64 19.07
C PRO A 76 -46.70 -18.11 19.08
N MET A 77 -46.38 -17.49 20.21
CA MET A 77 -46.29 -16.03 20.32
C MET A 77 -45.02 -15.47 19.66
N LEU A 78 -43.85 -16.08 19.90
CA LEU A 78 -42.63 -15.72 19.19
C LEU A 78 -42.79 -15.92 17.67
N ASN A 79 -43.43 -17.02 17.26
CA ASN A 79 -43.77 -17.25 15.85
C ASN A 79 -44.77 -16.24 15.30
N ARG A 80 -45.74 -15.75 16.09
CA ARG A 80 -46.64 -14.67 15.69
C ARG A 80 -45.83 -13.41 15.43
N GLY A 81 -45.01 -12.99 16.40
CA GLY A 81 -44.18 -11.78 16.30
C GLY A 81 -43.31 -11.77 15.05
N LEU A 82 -42.49 -12.81 14.88
CA LEU A 82 -41.59 -12.95 13.74
C LEU A 82 -42.31 -13.03 12.38
N ARG A 83 -43.49 -13.64 12.29
CA ARG A 83 -44.25 -13.79 11.02
C ARG A 83 -45.08 -12.55 10.67
N GLN A 84 -45.43 -11.73 11.65
CA GLN A 84 -46.20 -10.50 11.46
C GLN A 84 -45.33 -9.24 11.50
N MET A 85 -44.04 -9.38 11.84
CA MET A 85 -43.10 -8.29 12.13
C MET A 85 -43.61 -7.37 13.23
N ASP A 86 -44.26 -7.96 14.24
CA ASP A 86 -44.76 -7.25 15.43
C ASP A 86 -43.57 -6.92 16.34
N VAL A 87 -43.12 -5.67 16.27
CA VAL A 87 -41.94 -5.18 16.98
C VAL A 87 -42.14 -5.22 18.50
N ASP A 88 -43.35 -5.00 19.00
CA ASP A 88 -43.63 -5.01 20.45
C ASP A 88 -43.53 -6.42 21.02
N ILE A 89 -44.06 -7.43 20.31
CA ILE A 89 -43.89 -8.85 20.67
C ILE A 89 -42.41 -9.25 20.56
N ILE A 90 -41.71 -8.84 19.50
CA ILE A 90 -40.30 -9.21 19.29
C ILE A 90 -39.39 -8.62 20.38
N LEU A 91 -39.56 -7.34 20.73
CA LEU A 91 -38.79 -6.69 21.80
C LEU A 91 -39.10 -7.31 23.17
N LYS A 92 -40.39 -7.54 23.49
CA LYS A 92 -40.78 -8.21 24.74
C LYS A 92 -40.30 -9.67 24.82
N MET A 93 -40.07 -10.33 23.68
CA MET A 93 -39.45 -11.66 23.61
C MET A 93 -37.91 -11.60 23.50
N GLY A 94 -37.28 -10.43 23.57
CA GLY A 94 -35.82 -10.24 23.43
C GLY A 94 -35.02 -11.13 24.38
N PHE A 95 -35.33 -11.12 25.68
CA PHE A 95 -34.70 -11.99 26.68
C PHE A 95 -34.75 -13.47 26.31
N PHE A 96 -35.89 -13.94 25.80
CA PHE A 96 -36.07 -15.33 25.39
C PHE A 96 -35.24 -15.67 24.16
N ILE A 97 -35.13 -14.74 23.20
CA ILE A 97 -34.29 -14.88 22.01
C ILE A 97 -32.79 -14.92 22.42
N ARG A 98 -32.36 -14.06 23.37
CA ARG A 98 -31.01 -14.08 23.96
C ARG A 98 -30.71 -15.44 24.60
N HIS A 99 -31.54 -15.87 25.55
CA HIS A 99 -31.32 -17.13 26.28
C HIS A 99 -31.34 -18.33 25.33
N LEU A 100 -32.27 -18.37 24.36
CA LEU A 100 -32.34 -19.44 23.37
C LEU A 100 -31.08 -19.49 22.50
N HIS A 101 -30.54 -18.34 22.09
CA HIS A 101 -29.29 -18.27 21.34
C HIS A 101 -28.08 -18.71 22.18
N GLN A 102 -27.98 -18.24 23.42
CA GLN A 102 -26.91 -18.60 24.36
C GLN A 102 -26.87 -20.11 24.62
N HIS A 103 -28.01 -20.71 25.01
CA HIS A 103 -28.12 -22.15 25.29
C HIS A 103 -27.85 -23.01 24.04
N ILE A 104 -28.33 -22.62 22.85
CA ILE A 104 -27.97 -23.30 21.59
C ILE A 104 -26.46 -23.22 21.30
N THR A 105 -25.83 -22.08 21.60
CA THR A 105 -24.40 -21.84 21.37
C THR A 105 -23.53 -22.63 22.36
N GLU A 106 -23.98 -22.76 23.61
CA GLU A 106 -23.34 -23.58 24.64
C GLU A 106 -23.40 -25.07 24.30
N LEU A 107 -24.59 -25.60 23.99
CA LEU A 107 -24.74 -27.00 23.52
C LEU A 107 -23.93 -27.26 22.23
N HIS A 108 -23.80 -26.27 21.35
CA HIS A 108 -22.92 -26.39 20.18
C HIS A 108 -21.44 -26.49 20.58
N ARG A 109 -20.98 -25.66 21.53
CA ARG A 109 -19.61 -25.68 22.07
C ARG A 109 -19.28 -27.02 22.73
N GLU A 110 -20.18 -27.55 23.56
CA GLU A 110 -20.06 -28.87 24.20
C GLU A 110 -20.00 -30.01 23.17
N GLN A 111 -20.93 -30.01 22.21
CA GLN A 111 -20.99 -31.07 21.20
C GLN A 111 -19.83 -31.00 20.21
N LYS A 112 -19.31 -29.81 19.88
CA LYS A 112 -18.14 -29.63 19.00
C LYS A 112 -16.90 -30.37 19.54
N ALA A 113 -16.71 -30.43 20.86
CA ALA A 113 -15.60 -31.16 21.48
C ALA A 113 -15.72 -32.70 21.41
N SER A 114 -16.89 -33.24 21.07
CA SER A 114 -17.16 -34.69 20.99
C SER A 114 -17.61 -35.17 19.60
N MET A 115 -17.74 -34.26 18.62
CA MET A 115 -18.11 -34.62 17.25
C MET A 115 -16.90 -35.16 16.45
N PRO A 116 -17.03 -36.31 15.77
CA PRO A 116 -16.01 -36.79 14.85
C PRO A 116 -15.98 -35.88 13.61
N ALA A 117 -14.79 -35.66 13.04
CA ALA A 117 -14.57 -34.66 11.99
C ALA A 117 -15.46 -34.82 10.74
N LYS A 118 -15.99 -36.03 10.47
CA LYS A 118 -16.97 -36.27 9.40
C LYS A 118 -18.13 -37.08 9.97
N PHE A 119 -19.37 -36.59 9.80
CA PHE A 119 -20.58 -37.27 10.25
C PHE A 119 -21.77 -37.01 9.34
N GLN A 120 -22.70 -37.96 9.28
CA GLN A 120 -23.93 -37.83 8.51
C GLN A 120 -25.07 -37.37 9.41
N VAL A 121 -25.87 -36.42 8.92
CA VAL A 121 -27.18 -36.06 9.49
C VAL A 121 -28.28 -36.22 8.44
N PHE A 122 -29.49 -36.43 8.94
CA PHE A 122 -30.69 -36.65 8.15
C PHE A 122 -31.70 -35.56 8.47
N ARG A 123 -32.37 -35.02 7.47
CA ARG A 123 -33.37 -33.97 7.65
C ARG A 123 -34.64 -34.28 6.90
N GLY A 124 -35.75 -34.38 7.62
CA GLY A 124 -37.06 -34.65 7.02
C GLY A 124 -37.78 -33.35 6.65
N GLN A 125 -38.46 -33.37 5.50
CA GLN A 125 -39.32 -32.29 5.05
C GLN A 125 -40.41 -32.81 4.10
N GLY A 126 -41.68 -32.51 4.40
CA GLY A 126 -42.75 -32.60 3.40
C GLY A 126 -42.68 -31.43 2.41
N LEU A 127 -42.77 -31.71 1.11
CA LEU A 127 -42.72 -30.74 0.01
C LEU A 127 -43.91 -30.91 -0.94
N SER A 128 -44.33 -29.86 -1.62
CA SER A 128 -45.34 -29.99 -2.68
C SER A 128 -44.74 -30.73 -3.89
N ILE A 129 -45.58 -31.36 -4.70
CA ILE A 129 -45.10 -31.97 -5.96
C ILE A 129 -44.50 -30.91 -6.90
N GLU A 130 -45.05 -29.69 -6.91
CA GLU A 130 -44.53 -28.59 -7.73
C GLU A 130 -43.11 -28.16 -7.29
N ASP A 131 -42.88 -28.02 -5.98
CA ASP A 131 -41.58 -27.60 -5.44
C ASP A 131 -40.55 -28.72 -5.50
N PHE A 132 -40.97 -29.99 -5.46
CA PHE A 132 -40.11 -31.13 -5.76
C PHE A 132 -39.66 -31.13 -7.23
N GLU A 133 -40.56 -30.83 -8.18
CA GLU A 133 -40.20 -30.71 -9.60
C GLU A 133 -39.37 -29.45 -9.91
N LYS A 134 -39.45 -28.39 -9.10
CA LYS A 134 -38.49 -27.26 -9.12
C LYS A 134 -37.12 -27.71 -8.63
N MET A 135 -37.06 -28.32 -7.43
CA MET A 135 -35.83 -28.79 -6.78
C MET A 135 -35.01 -29.74 -7.68
N LYS A 136 -35.68 -30.64 -8.41
CA LYS A 136 -35.04 -31.52 -9.41
C LYS A 136 -34.32 -30.76 -10.55
N LYS A 137 -34.81 -29.57 -10.91
CA LYS A 137 -34.29 -28.75 -12.02
C LYS A 137 -33.22 -27.77 -11.54
N THR A 138 -33.26 -27.35 -10.28
CA THR A 138 -32.28 -26.44 -9.66
C THR A 138 -31.13 -27.19 -8.99
N LYS A 139 -30.50 -28.15 -9.68
CA LYS A 139 -29.32 -28.86 -9.16
C LYS A 139 -28.16 -27.88 -8.97
N GLY A 140 -27.72 -27.68 -7.73
CA GLY A 140 -26.71 -26.67 -7.36
C GLY A 140 -27.28 -25.29 -7.01
N GLY A 141 -28.61 -25.10 -7.08
CA GLY A 141 -29.26 -23.89 -6.60
C GLY A 141 -29.46 -23.90 -5.08
N LEU A 142 -29.49 -22.71 -4.48
CA LEU A 142 -29.75 -22.51 -3.05
C LEU A 142 -31.19 -22.96 -2.68
N MET A 143 -31.34 -23.52 -1.48
CA MET A 143 -32.63 -23.96 -0.94
C MET A 143 -32.76 -23.54 0.53
N SER A 144 -33.82 -22.79 0.86
CA SER A 144 -34.11 -22.36 2.23
C SER A 144 -35.04 -23.34 2.95
N PHE A 145 -34.86 -23.48 4.27
CA PHE A 145 -35.65 -24.38 5.11
C PHE A 145 -36.14 -23.67 6.39
N ASN A 146 -37.46 -23.55 6.56
CA ASN A 146 -38.05 -22.69 7.59
C ASN A 146 -38.20 -23.32 9.00
N ASN A 147 -37.56 -24.46 9.29
CA ASN A 147 -37.73 -25.22 10.54
C ASN A 147 -36.39 -25.72 11.11
N PHE A 148 -35.88 -25.11 12.17
CA PHE A 148 -34.55 -25.46 12.72
C PHE A 148 -34.42 -26.96 13.09
N LEU A 149 -35.41 -27.50 13.81
CA LEU A 149 -35.31 -28.76 14.55
C LEU A 149 -35.56 -30.07 13.76
N SER A 150 -35.80 -30.05 12.43
CA SER A 150 -36.06 -31.29 11.68
C SER A 150 -34.81 -32.07 11.23
N THR A 151 -33.63 -31.69 11.73
CA THR A 151 -32.33 -32.34 11.46
C THR A 151 -31.91 -33.24 12.64
N SER A 152 -31.49 -34.47 12.38
CA SER A 152 -31.01 -35.41 13.42
C SER A 152 -29.92 -36.35 12.89
N ARG A 153 -29.06 -36.87 13.78
CA ARG A 153 -28.15 -37.99 13.46
C ARG A 153 -28.91 -39.32 13.32
N ASN A 154 -30.14 -39.43 13.82
CA ASN A 154 -30.98 -40.62 13.65
C ASN A 154 -31.89 -40.47 12.41
N ARG A 155 -31.63 -41.30 11.40
CA ARG A 155 -32.38 -41.36 10.14
C ARG A 155 -33.88 -41.59 10.33
N GLU A 156 -34.26 -42.44 11.28
CA GLU A 156 -35.65 -42.83 11.50
C GLU A 156 -36.45 -41.74 12.20
N ILE A 157 -35.83 -40.98 13.11
CA ILE A 157 -36.47 -39.80 13.72
C ILE A 157 -36.76 -38.76 12.64
N SER A 158 -35.76 -38.42 11.81
CA SER A 158 -35.94 -37.46 10.71
C SER A 158 -36.98 -37.92 9.70
N PHE A 159 -37.02 -39.21 9.37
CA PHE A 159 -37.99 -39.77 8.42
C PHE A 159 -39.41 -39.83 8.99
N ASN A 160 -39.59 -40.39 10.19
CA ASN A 160 -40.91 -40.64 10.76
C ASN A 160 -41.61 -39.37 11.24
N ASN A 161 -40.87 -38.39 11.76
CA ASN A 161 -41.47 -37.22 12.39
C ASN A 161 -41.60 -36.03 11.43
N PHE A 162 -40.70 -35.90 10.44
CA PHE A 162 -40.62 -34.70 9.59
C PHE A 162 -40.66 -34.97 8.08
N ALA A 163 -40.32 -36.17 7.62
CA ALA A 163 -40.42 -36.53 6.20
C ALA A 163 -41.78 -37.15 5.82
N ARG A 164 -42.65 -37.50 6.77
CA ARG A 164 -44.00 -37.99 6.43
C ARG A 164 -44.84 -36.85 5.84
N PRO A 165 -45.55 -37.06 4.72
CA PRO A 165 -46.63 -36.15 4.30
C PRO A 165 -47.63 -35.98 5.44
N ALA A 166 -48.05 -34.75 5.73
CA ALA A 166 -49.16 -34.51 6.64
C ALA A 166 -50.39 -35.24 6.09
N ALA A 167 -51.01 -36.10 6.91
CA ALA A 167 -51.81 -37.26 6.48
C ALA A 167 -53.19 -36.95 5.85
N LEU A 168 -53.35 -35.78 5.24
CA LEU A 168 -54.58 -35.25 4.66
C LEU A 168 -54.41 -34.65 3.25
N ASN A 169 -53.18 -34.52 2.72
CA ASN A 169 -52.92 -33.88 1.41
C ASN A 169 -52.20 -34.81 0.41
N THR A 170 -52.95 -35.31 -0.57
CA THR A 170 -52.49 -36.22 -1.64
C THR A 170 -51.51 -35.59 -2.65
N ASN A 171 -51.30 -34.28 -2.60
CA ASN A 171 -50.48 -33.52 -3.56
C ASN A 171 -49.09 -33.12 -3.01
N SER A 172 -48.58 -33.90 -2.05
CA SER A 172 -47.30 -33.66 -1.37
C SER A 172 -46.45 -34.93 -1.28
N VAL A 173 -45.12 -34.75 -1.27
CA VAL A 173 -44.12 -35.82 -1.20
C VAL A 173 -43.27 -35.67 0.06
N GLY A 174 -42.91 -36.81 0.65
CA GLY A 174 -41.98 -36.88 1.76
C GLY A 174 -40.54 -36.94 1.28
N ILE A 175 -39.71 -35.97 1.68
CA ILE A 175 -38.28 -35.93 1.32
C ILE A 175 -37.43 -36.06 2.57
N LEU A 176 -36.41 -36.92 2.47
CA LEU A 176 -35.37 -37.10 3.47
C LEU A 176 -34.03 -36.66 2.86
N PHE A 177 -33.57 -35.48 3.25
CA PHE A 177 -32.24 -35.00 2.90
C PHE A 177 -31.20 -35.77 3.72
N ILE A 178 -30.13 -36.19 3.05
CA ILE A 178 -28.97 -36.83 3.65
C ILE A 178 -27.81 -35.85 3.47
N MET A 179 -27.26 -35.35 4.58
CA MET A 179 -26.24 -34.31 4.58
C MET A 179 -24.99 -34.87 5.24
N ASN A 180 -23.91 -34.94 4.47
CA ASN A 180 -22.59 -35.30 4.98
C ASN A 180 -21.95 -34.01 5.49
N ILE A 181 -21.80 -33.90 6.82
CA ILE A 181 -21.11 -32.80 7.47
C ILE A 181 -19.64 -33.18 7.57
N ASP A 182 -18.78 -32.27 7.14
CA ASP A 182 -17.33 -32.38 7.24
C ASP A 182 -16.85 -31.13 7.98
N THR A 183 -16.45 -31.28 9.24
CA THR A 183 -16.04 -30.14 10.05
C THR A 183 -14.69 -29.58 9.61
N ALA A 184 -13.93 -30.30 8.78
CA ALA A 184 -12.73 -29.79 8.12
C ALA A 184 -13.05 -28.96 6.85
N ILE A 185 -14.24 -29.12 6.26
CA ILE A 185 -14.78 -28.13 5.32
C ILE A 185 -15.34 -26.93 6.11
N CYS A 186 -15.89 -27.17 7.30
CA CYS A 186 -16.29 -26.12 8.25
C CYS A 186 -15.11 -25.43 8.97
N THR A 187 -13.85 -25.76 8.63
CA THR A 187 -12.65 -24.97 8.94
C THR A 187 -12.13 -24.16 7.76
N LYS A 188 -12.87 -24.09 6.64
CA LYS A 188 -13.03 -22.76 6.05
C LYS A 188 -13.73 -21.92 7.11
N SER A 189 -12.94 -21.18 7.88
CA SER A 189 -13.42 -19.92 8.43
C SER A 189 -14.03 -19.20 7.24
N SER A 190 -15.30 -18.83 7.34
CA SER A 190 -15.86 -17.88 6.39
C SER A 190 -15.12 -16.58 6.65
N THR A 191 -14.01 -16.37 5.94
CA THR A 191 -13.08 -15.26 6.18
C THR A 191 -13.83 -13.97 5.91
N SER A 192 -14.45 -13.45 6.98
CA SER A 192 -14.90 -12.07 7.05
C SER A 192 -13.73 -11.21 6.57
N PHE A 193 -14.02 -10.25 5.70
CA PHE A 193 -13.01 -9.38 5.10
C PHE A 193 -11.98 -8.98 6.16
N ALA A 194 -10.74 -9.43 5.95
CA ALA A 194 -9.82 -9.72 7.05
C ALA A 194 -9.43 -8.43 7.81
N GLU A 195 -8.99 -8.53 9.06
CA GLU A 195 -8.86 -7.35 9.94
C GLU A 195 -7.82 -6.33 9.44
N ASP A 196 -6.81 -6.77 8.66
CA ASP A 196 -6.07 -5.90 7.73
C ASP A 196 -6.09 -6.43 6.30
N ASN A 197 -7.30 -6.63 5.76
CA ASN A 197 -7.63 -6.88 4.35
C ASN A 197 -6.89 -8.05 3.65
N GLY A 198 -6.18 -8.90 4.39
CA GLY A 198 -5.47 -10.09 3.89
C GLY A 198 -4.13 -10.38 4.56
N TYR A 199 -3.59 -9.46 5.37
CA TYR A 199 -2.33 -9.68 6.09
C TYR A 199 -2.47 -10.63 7.29
N ASP A 200 -3.64 -10.67 7.94
CA ASP A 200 -4.01 -11.68 8.93
C ASP A 200 -4.35 -13.03 8.26
N ILE A 201 -3.31 -13.71 7.74
CA ILE A 201 -3.42 -15.00 7.03
C ILE A 201 -3.77 -16.14 7.98
N SER A 202 -4.88 -16.85 7.71
CA SER A 202 -5.35 -18.02 8.48
C SER A 202 -5.00 -19.39 7.85
N ASP A 203 -4.66 -19.43 6.55
CA ASP A 203 -3.97 -20.55 5.89
C ASP A 203 -3.09 -20.00 4.76
N TYR A 204 -1.82 -20.40 4.70
CA TYR A 204 -0.86 -19.99 3.67
C TYR A 204 -1.00 -20.73 2.32
N GLN A 205 -1.83 -21.76 2.25
CA GLN A 205 -1.94 -22.69 1.11
C GLN A 205 -3.37 -22.86 0.58
N ASP A 206 -4.34 -22.08 1.06
CA ASP A 206 -5.68 -21.91 0.47
C ASP A 206 -5.85 -20.47 -0.07
N ILE A 207 -6.90 -20.22 -0.84
CA ILE A 207 -7.26 -18.89 -1.36
C ILE A 207 -8.44 -18.34 -0.55
N MET A 208 -8.40 -17.04 -0.24
CA MET A 208 -9.50 -16.35 0.44
C MET A 208 -10.80 -16.44 -0.40
N ASP A 209 -11.90 -16.89 0.22
CA ASP A 209 -13.15 -17.23 -0.49
C ASP A 209 -13.73 -16.08 -1.35
N VAL A 210 -13.40 -14.82 -1.06
CA VAL A 210 -13.83 -13.64 -1.83
C VAL A 210 -13.01 -13.38 -3.10
N PHE A 211 -11.83 -13.99 -3.24
CA PHE A 211 -10.96 -13.88 -4.41
C PHE A 211 -11.07 -15.09 -5.36
N GLY A 212 -11.44 -16.27 -4.85
CA GLY A 212 -11.70 -17.45 -5.68
C GLY A 212 -11.12 -18.74 -5.09
N THR A 213 -10.61 -19.60 -5.97
CA THR A 213 -10.06 -20.93 -5.64
C THR A 213 -8.59 -21.05 -6.04
N MET A 214 -7.93 -22.13 -5.60
CA MET A 214 -6.57 -22.47 -6.02
C MET A 214 -6.49 -22.67 -7.55
N GLU A 215 -7.53 -23.24 -8.15
CA GLU A 215 -7.66 -23.41 -9.60
C GLU A 215 -7.72 -22.07 -10.36
N ASP A 216 -8.36 -21.03 -9.80
CA ASP A 216 -8.36 -19.69 -10.37
C ASP A 216 -6.97 -19.04 -10.33
N VAL A 217 -6.20 -19.32 -9.26
CA VAL A 217 -4.82 -18.84 -9.09
C VAL A 217 -3.83 -19.59 -10.00
N ASP A 218 -3.98 -20.90 -10.16
CA ASP A 218 -3.20 -21.70 -11.12
C ASP A 218 -3.46 -21.22 -12.57
N GLU A 219 -4.69 -20.85 -12.91
CA GLU A 219 -5.02 -20.23 -14.20
C GLU A 219 -4.47 -18.79 -14.32
N LEU A 220 -4.50 -18.00 -13.25
CA LEU A 220 -3.93 -16.63 -13.22
C LEU A 220 -2.43 -16.65 -13.54
N ILE A 221 -1.64 -17.45 -12.83
CA ILE A 221 -0.19 -17.60 -13.05
C ILE A 221 0.07 -17.95 -14.52
N LYS A 222 -0.61 -18.98 -15.02
CA LYS A 222 -0.55 -19.45 -16.41
C LYS A 222 -0.93 -18.35 -17.42
N GLN A 223 -1.97 -17.55 -17.17
CA GLN A 223 -2.39 -16.47 -18.07
C GLN A 223 -1.47 -15.25 -18.05
N VAL A 224 -0.79 -14.98 -16.93
CA VAL A 224 0.27 -13.97 -16.84
C VAL A 224 1.50 -14.43 -17.64
N HIS A 225 1.95 -15.67 -17.46
CA HIS A 225 3.06 -16.27 -18.23
C HIS A 225 2.79 -16.30 -19.73
N ASN A 226 1.56 -16.66 -20.16
CA ASN A 226 1.13 -16.64 -21.56
C ASN A 226 1.23 -15.24 -22.22
N LYS A 227 1.31 -14.16 -21.42
CA LYS A 227 1.47 -12.77 -21.89
C LYS A 227 2.93 -12.29 -21.85
N ASN A 228 3.89 -13.18 -21.58
CA ASN A 228 5.30 -12.86 -21.29
C ASN A 228 5.48 -11.89 -20.11
N MET A 229 4.56 -11.95 -19.15
CA MET A 229 4.67 -11.25 -17.87
C MET A 229 5.08 -12.25 -16.78
N ARG A 230 5.48 -11.72 -15.62
CA ARG A 230 5.88 -12.47 -14.43
C ARG A 230 4.98 -12.04 -13.26
N ILE A 231 4.68 -12.94 -12.33
CA ILE A 231 3.85 -12.68 -11.15
C ILE A 231 4.65 -12.94 -9.88
N ILE A 232 4.75 -11.91 -9.03
CA ILE A 232 5.25 -12.04 -7.66
C ILE A 232 4.07 -12.01 -6.70
N PHE A 233 4.12 -12.80 -5.63
CA PHE A 233 3.09 -12.81 -4.59
C PHE A 233 3.52 -11.94 -3.41
N ASP A 234 2.57 -11.61 -2.53
CA ASP A 234 2.92 -11.14 -1.20
C ASP A 234 3.26 -12.33 -0.28
N LEU A 235 4.15 -12.11 0.68
CA LEU A 235 4.66 -13.17 1.54
C LEU A 235 4.84 -12.66 2.98
N VAL A 236 3.79 -12.87 3.77
CA VAL A 236 3.62 -12.34 5.11
C VAL A 236 4.20 -13.29 6.14
N LEU A 237 5.38 -12.97 6.70
CA LEU A 237 6.13 -13.91 7.55
C LEU A 237 6.42 -13.39 8.98
N ASN A 238 6.01 -12.16 9.31
CA ASN A 238 6.19 -11.63 10.68
C ASN A 238 5.12 -12.14 11.65
N HIS A 239 3.90 -12.36 11.17
CA HIS A 239 2.70 -12.68 11.95
C HIS A 239 1.80 -13.65 11.16
N THR A 240 0.83 -14.28 11.82
CA THR A 240 -0.33 -14.93 11.17
C THR A 240 -1.62 -14.32 11.70
N SER A 241 -2.78 -14.76 11.20
CA SER A 241 -4.05 -14.61 11.93
C SER A 241 -4.01 -15.29 13.30
N ASP A 242 -4.80 -14.82 14.26
CA ASP A 242 -5.12 -15.56 15.49
C ASP A 242 -6.11 -16.73 15.26
N GLU A 243 -6.75 -16.75 14.09
CA GLU A 243 -7.53 -17.89 13.56
C GLU A 243 -6.65 -18.93 12.85
N HIS A 244 -5.34 -18.68 12.68
CA HIS A 244 -4.43 -19.64 12.05
C HIS A 244 -4.30 -20.91 12.92
N PRO A 245 -4.36 -22.14 12.37
CA PRO A 245 -4.29 -23.38 13.15
C PRO A 245 -3.09 -23.47 14.10
N TRP A 246 -1.95 -22.92 13.69
CA TRP A 246 -0.76 -22.84 14.55
C TRP A 246 -0.98 -22.00 15.81
N PHE A 247 -1.70 -20.87 15.74
CA PHE A 247 -2.01 -20.04 16.91
C PHE A 247 -3.11 -20.67 17.78
N ILE A 248 -4.11 -21.30 17.16
CA ILE A 248 -5.16 -22.06 17.87
C ILE A 248 -4.54 -23.18 18.71
N GLU A 249 -3.54 -23.89 18.18
CA GLU A 249 -2.73 -24.84 18.94
C GLU A 249 -1.84 -24.13 19.99
N SER A 250 -1.11 -23.07 19.61
CA SER A 250 -0.22 -22.32 20.51
C SER A 250 -0.91 -21.76 21.75
N ARG A 251 -2.17 -21.31 21.62
CA ARG A 251 -3.00 -20.79 22.72
C ARG A 251 -3.78 -21.88 23.47
N SER A 252 -3.73 -23.15 23.05
CA SER A 252 -4.52 -24.22 23.68
C SER A 252 -4.00 -24.60 25.07
N SER A 253 -2.68 -24.52 25.30
CA SER A 253 -2.06 -24.67 26.62
C SER A 253 -0.63 -24.13 26.63
N ARG A 254 -0.10 -23.83 27.82
CA ARG A 254 1.32 -23.48 28.04
C ARG A 254 2.32 -24.63 27.73
N THR A 255 1.83 -25.79 27.30
CA THR A 255 2.61 -27.01 27.05
C THR A 255 2.35 -27.63 25.67
N ASN A 256 1.59 -26.96 24.80
CA ASN A 256 1.39 -27.40 23.42
C ASN A 256 2.73 -27.33 22.66
N PRO A 257 3.08 -28.30 21.78
CA PRO A 257 4.29 -28.23 20.96
C PRO A 257 4.45 -26.94 20.15
N LYS A 258 3.35 -26.29 19.74
CA LYS A 258 3.36 -25.00 19.03
C LYS A 258 3.35 -23.78 19.94
N ARG A 259 3.51 -23.94 21.27
CA ARG A 259 3.53 -22.79 22.20
C ARG A 259 4.63 -21.79 21.81
N ASP A 260 5.85 -22.27 21.61
CA ASP A 260 6.99 -21.43 21.26
C ASP A 260 7.06 -21.05 19.77
N TRP A 261 6.03 -21.34 18.97
CA TRP A 261 5.91 -20.81 17.59
C TRP A 261 5.44 -19.34 17.58
N TYR A 262 4.97 -18.81 18.70
CA TYR A 262 4.56 -17.42 18.91
C TYR A 262 5.17 -16.84 20.17
N ILE A 263 5.19 -15.50 20.29
CA ILE A 263 5.90 -14.81 21.37
C ILE A 263 4.97 -14.61 22.58
N TRP A 264 5.01 -15.55 23.54
CA TRP A 264 4.23 -15.54 24.78
C TRP A 264 5.04 -15.08 26.01
N ARG A 265 4.45 -14.27 26.90
CA ARG A 265 5.08 -13.86 28.18
C ARG A 265 4.07 -13.76 29.33
N ASP A 266 4.54 -14.02 30.54
CA ASP A 266 3.80 -13.71 31.77
C ASP A 266 3.73 -12.19 32.00
N GLY A 267 2.67 -11.73 32.68
CA GLY A 267 2.54 -10.34 33.10
C GLY A 267 3.55 -9.96 34.20
N LYS A 268 3.79 -8.65 34.34
CA LYS A 268 4.48 -8.07 35.49
C LYS A 268 3.56 -8.06 36.73
N PRO A 269 4.14 -8.07 37.95
CA PRO A 269 3.36 -8.01 39.19
C PRO A 269 2.33 -6.85 39.19
N GLY A 270 1.13 -7.13 39.70
CA GLY A 270 0.01 -6.19 39.68
C GLY A 270 -0.89 -6.26 38.44
N GLY A 271 -0.74 -7.29 37.59
CA GLY A 271 -1.53 -7.44 36.36
C GLY A 271 -1.06 -6.52 35.22
N LEU A 272 0.18 -6.08 35.28
CA LEU A 272 0.79 -5.21 34.28
C LEU A 272 1.27 -6.02 33.07
N ARG A 273 1.23 -5.42 31.88
CA ARG A 273 1.67 -6.04 30.62
C ARG A 273 3.18 -6.34 30.66
N PRO A 274 3.71 -7.29 29.87
CA PRO A 274 5.12 -7.73 29.96
C PRO A 274 6.12 -6.58 29.78
N ASN A 275 5.83 -5.63 28.88
CA ASN A 275 6.57 -4.38 28.73
C ASN A 275 5.63 -3.23 28.27
N ASN A 276 6.19 -2.04 28.13
CA ASN A 276 5.50 -0.83 27.70
C ASN A 276 5.38 -0.64 26.17
N TRP A 277 5.55 -1.68 25.35
CA TRP A 277 5.55 -1.53 23.89
C TRP A 277 4.17 -1.16 23.33
N GLU A 278 4.18 -0.19 22.43
CA GLU A 278 3.05 0.22 21.60
C GLU A 278 2.99 -0.63 20.31
N SER A 279 1.77 -0.97 19.88
CA SER A 279 1.49 -1.55 18.56
C SER A 279 1.57 -0.46 17.47
N ILE A 280 1.98 -0.83 16.27
CA ILE A 280 1.99 0.03 15.07
C ILE A 280 0.58 0.54 14.74
N PHE A 281 -0.48 -0.19 15.14
CA PHE A 281 -1.89 0.21 14.98
C PHE A 281 -2.50 0.85 16.24
N ASN A 282 -1.65 1.38 17.13
CA ASN A 282 -1.92 2.04 18.41
C ASN A 282 -2.39 1.11 19.54
N GLY A 283 -2.22 1.57 20.78
CA GLY A 283 -2.46 0.75 21.98
C GLY A 283 -1.30 -0.19 22.27
N SER A 284 -1.48 -1.16 23.18
CA SER A 284 -0.39 -2.09 23.52
C SER A 284 -0.09 -3.06 22.38
N ALA A 285 1.17 -3.49 22.28
CA ALA A 285 1.59 -4.66 21.50
C ALA A 285 1.34 -6.01 22.22
N TRP A 286 0.55 -6.04 23.30
CA TRP A 286 0.31 -7.23 24.14
C TRP A 286 -1.18 -7.41 24.47
N GLU A 287 -1.75 -8.52 24.03
CA GLU A 287 -3.14 -8.94 24.31
C GLU A 287 -3.16 -10.19 25.21
N TYR A 288 -4.16 -10.30 26.08
CA TYR A 288 -4.18 -11.25 27.21
C TYR A 288 -5.03 -12.49 26.94
N ASP A 289 -4.42 -13.67 26.98
CA ASP A 289 -5.10 -14.95 26.80
C ASP A 289 -5.51 -15.57 28.15
N LYS A 290 -6.80 -15.49 28.44
CA LYS A 290 -7.44 -16.03 29.65
C LYS A 290 -7.28 -17.54 29.82
N ASN A 291 -6.98 -18.30 28.76
CA ASN A 291 -6.85 -19.75 28.83
C ASN A 291 -5.47 -20.17 29.36
N THR A 292 -4.45 -19.33 29.17
CA THR A 292 -3.06 -19.64 29.51
C THR A 292 -2.42 -18.70 30.53
N ASP A 293 -3.14 -17.66 30.98
CA ASP A 293 -2.67 -16.65 31.94
C ASP A 293 -1.33 -16.02 31.49
N GLN A 294 -1.30 -15.64 30.21
CA GLN A 294 -0.16 -15.01 29.53
C GLN A 294 -0.63 -14.01 28.49
N TYR A 295 0.26 -13.10 28.11
CA TYR A 295 0.09 -12.21 26.98
C TYR A 295 0.83 -12.77 25.76
N TYR A 296 0.28 -12.54 24.57
CA TYR A 296 0.99 -12.75 23.30
C TYR A 296 1.34 -11.40 22.66
N LEU A 297 2.49 -11.36 21.97
CA LEU A 297 2.93 -10.17 21.23
C LEU A 297 2.13 -10.05 19.92
N HIS A 298 1.70 -8.84 19.61
CA HIS A 298 1.25 -8.43 18.28
C HIS A 298 1.78 -7.02 17.97
N LEU A 299 2.67 -6.88 17.00
CA LEU A 299 3.18 -5.57 16.56
C LEU A 299 2.16 -4.80 15.71
N PHE A 300 1.16 -5.50 15.17
CA PHE A 300 0.07 -4.97 14.35
C PHE A 300 -1.26 -5.13 15.11
N SER A 301 -2.35 -5.51 14.43
CA SER A 301 -3.64 -5.74 15.11
C SER A 301 -3.59 -6.92 16.08
N ARG A 302 -4.55 -7.01 17.00
CA ARG A 302 -4.66 -8.10 17.98
C ARG A 302 -4.84 -9.46 17.31
N LYS A 303 -5.54 -9.51 16.17
CA LYS A 303 -5.63 -10.71 15.32
C LYS A 303 -4.35 -11.05 14.56
N MET A 304 -3.25 -10.33 14.75
CA MET A 304 -1.98 -10.53 14.03
C MET A 304 -0.84 -10.93 15.00
N PRO A 305 -0.96 -12.06 15.76
CA PRO A 305 0.07 -12.52 16.67
C PRO A 305 1.40 -12.79 15.97
N ASP A 306 2.48 -12.23 16.54
CA ASP A 306 3.83 -12.32 16.00
C ASP A 306 4.42 -13.74 16.14
N VAL A 307 4.91 -14.27 15.03
CA VAL A 307 5.54 -15.59 15.00
C VAL A 307 6.98 -15.50 15.53
N ASN A 308 7.39 -16.50 16.30
CA ASN A 308 8.67 -16.52 16.98
C ASN A 308 9.78 -17.06 16.07
N TRP A 309 10.42 -16.19 15.29
CA TRP A 309 11.52 -16.56 14.39
C TRP A 309 12.73 -17.21 15.08
N GLU A 310 12.89 -17.07 16.40
CA GLU A 310 13.93 -17.83 17.13
C GLU A 310 13.68 -19.36 17.06
N CYS A 311 12.42 -19.79 16.93
CA CYS A 311 12.01 -21.20 16.85
C CYS A 311 12.44 -21.86 15.52
N PRO A 312 13.36 -22.85 15.52
CA PRO A 312 13.82 -23.46 14.28
C PRO A 312 12.75 -24.30 13.56
N GLU A 313 11.81 -24.90 14.30
CA GLU A 313 10.73 -25.72 13.72
C GLU A 313 9.79 -24.86 12.87
N LEU A 314 9.34 -23.72 13.42
CA LEU A 314 8.57 -22.72 12.70
C LEU A 314 9.30 -22.29 11.42
N ARG A 315 10.58 -21.89 11.50
CA ARG A 315 11.35 -21.44 10.34
C ARG A 315 11.36 -22.49 9.23
N GLN A 316 11.49 -23.78 9.56
CA GLN A 316 11.43 -24.85 8.57
C GLN A 316 10.05 -25.01 7.89
N GLU A 317 8.93 -24.70 8.57
CA GLU A 317 7.61 -24.61 7.92
C GLU A 317 7.48 -23.38 7.02
N LEU A 318 7.97 -22.21 7.45
CA LEU A 318 8.04 -21.01 6.60
C LEU A 318 8.87 -21.25 5.32
N TYR A 319 9.95 -22.04 5.42
CA TYR A 319 10.77 -22.39 4.26
C TYR A 319 10.06 -23.39 3.34
N LYS A 320 9.22 -24.28 3.88
CA LYS A 320 8.38 -25.20 3.07
C LYS A 320 7.28 -24.45 2.31
N LEU A 321 6.52 -23.56 2.96
CA LEU A 321 5.44 -22.83 2.28
C LEU A 321 5.98 -21.89 1.18
N THR A 322 7.13 -21.25 1.43
CA THR A 322 7.80 -20.41 0.43
C THR A 322 8.22 -21.22 -0.79
N ARG A 323 8.86 -22.39 -0.58
CA ARG A 323 9.22 -23.28 -1.69
C ARG A 323 7.99 -23.80 -2.45
N TRP A 324 6.92 -24.15 -1.74
CA TRP A 324 5.68 -24.67 -2.35
C TRP A 324 5.07 -23.69 -3.36
N TRP A 325 5.02 -22.39 -3.05
CA TRP A 325 4.55 -21.36 -3.99
C TRP A 325 5.50 -21.17 -5.19
N LEU A 326 6.82 -21.20 -4.98
CA LEU A 326 7.80 -21.14 -6.07
C LEU A 326 7.80 -22.39 -6.96
N ASP A 327 7.54 -23.56 -6.39
CA ASP A 327 7.36 -24.83 -7.12
C ASP A 327 6.05 -24.85 -7.93
N ARG A 328 5.11 -23.95 -7.60
CA ARG A 328 3.85 -23.71 -8.32
C ARG A 328 3.97 -22.71 -9.49
N GLY A 329 5.13 -22.10 -9.67
CA GLY A 329 5.40 -21.15 -10.76
C GLY A 329 5.25 -19.68 -10.39
N VAL A 330 5.16 -19.33 -9.11
CA VAL A 330 5.29 -17.93 -8.66
C VAL A 330 6.72 -17.46 -8.94
N ASP A 331 6.87 -16.29 -9.59
CA ASP A 331 8.15 -15.78 -10.09
C ASP A 331 8.96 -14.97 -9.04
N GLY A 332 8.51 -14.95 -7.79
CA GLY A 332 9.13 -14.17 -6.72
C GLY A 332 8.14 -13.62 -5.69
N PHE A 333 8.62 -12.73 -4.81
CA PHE A 333 7.82 -12.19 -3.71
C PHE A 333 8.10 -10.72 -3.41
N ARG A 334 7.05 -9.96 -3.05
CA ARG A 334 7.15 -8.89 -2.05
C ARG A 334 7.04 -9.56 -0.69
N ILE A 335 7.88 -9.17 0.27
CA ILE A 335 7.97 -9.85 1.57
C ILE A 335 7.63 -8.82 2.65
N ASP A 336 6.43 -8.94 3.20
CA ASP A 336 5.80 -8.01 4.15
C ASP A 336 6.55 -7.91 5.47
N ALA A 337 6.64 -6.69 6.02
CA ALA A 337 7.17 -6.39 7.35
C ALA A 337 8.51 -7.10 7.67
N ILE A 338 9.34 -7.43 6.67
CA ILE A 338 10.43 -8.40 6.84
C ILE A 338 11.56 -7.87 7.75
N SER A 339 11.66 -6.55 7.91
CA SER A 339 12.53 -5.93 8.93
C SER A 339 12.05 -6.08 10.38
N HIS A 340 10.82 -6.56 10.63
CA HIS A 340 10.22 -6.68 11.97
C HIS A 340 10.43 -8.06 12.62
N ILE A 341 10.95 -9.05 11.89
CA ILE A 341 10.99 -10.45 12.35
C ILE A 341 11.89 -10.67 13.60
N LYS A 342 12.93 -9.85 13.79
CA LYS A 342 13.87 -9.95 14.90
C LYS A 342 13.46 -9.04 16.04
N LYS A 343 13.03 -9.63 17.16
CA LYS A 343 12.69 -8.88 18.39
C LYS A 343 13.91 -8.80 19.31
N LYS A 344 14.08 -7.69 20.01
CA LYS A 344 15.19 -7.48 20.95
C LYS A 344 15.14 -8.49 22.09
N SER A 345 16.23 -9.21 22.32
CA SER A 345 16.30 -10.28 23.32
C SER A 345 15.88 -9.82 24.73
N GLY A 346 15.10 -10.65 25.41
CA GLY A 346 14.47 -10.33 26.70
C GLY A 346 13.19 -9.49 26.62
N LEU A 347 12.88 -8.87 25.48
CA LEU A 347 11.74 -7.96 25.27
C LEU A 347 11.65 -6.82 26.33
N PRO A 348 12.75 -6.07 26.60
CA PRO A 348 12.78 -5.07 27.67
C PRO A 348 11.91 -3.85 27.38
N ASP A 349 11.55 -3.09 28.43
CA ASP A 349 10.88 -1.79 28.30
C ASP A 349 11.74 -0.76 27.55
N LEU A 350 11.08 0.10 26.79
CA LEU A 350 11.67 1.27 26.15
C LEU A 350 11.77 2.46 27.14
N PRO A 351 12.75 3.36 26.99
CA PRO A 351 12.80 4.60 27.76
C PRO A 351 11.53 5.43 27.57
N ASN A 352 10.84 5.76 28.67
CA ASN A 352 9.57 6.50 28.65
C ASN A 352 9.69 7.89 29.31
N PRO A 353 10.48 8.83 28.75
CA PRO A 353 10.66 10.17 29.34
C PRO A 353 9.38 11.03 29.32
N LYS A 354 8.40 10.66 28.49
CA LYS A 354 7.10 11.34 28.36
C LYS A 354 6.00 10.76 29.26
N GLN A 355 6.26 9.66 29.98
CA GLN A 355 5.28 8.97 30.84
C GLN A 355 3.97 8.58 30.12
N LEU A 356 4.07 8.14 28.86
CA LEU A 356 2.95 7.63 28.06
C LEU A 356 2.51 6.23 28.57
N GLU A 357 1.26 5.80 28.31
CA GLU A 357 0.85 4.41 28.63
C GLU A 357 1.67 3.38 27.82
N PHE A 358 1.93 3.70 26.55
CA PHE A 358 2.72 2.91 25.62
C PHE A 358 3.84 3.74 24.99
N VAL A 359 4.89 3.06 24.54
CA VAL A 359 6.02 3.67 23.84
C VAL A 359 6.22 2.96 22.50
N SER A 360 6.15 3.74 21.42
CA SER A 360 6.46 3.34 20.04
C SER A 360 7.69 2.43 19.98
N SER A 361 7.51 1.19 19.54
CA SER A 361 8.42 0.09 19.85
C SER A 361 9.45 -0.26 18.77
N PHE A 362 9.46 0.51 17.67
CA PHE A 362 10.30 0.31 16.49
C PHE A 362 11.76 -0.05 16.78
N ASP A 363 12.46 0.72 17.63
CA ASP A 363 13.88 0.49 17.97
C ASP A 363 14.18 -0.94 18.48
N TYR A 364 13.17 -1.65 19.01
CA TYR A 364 13.32 -2.95 19.67
C TYR A 364 12.72 -4.12 18.84
N HIS A 365 12.22 -3.86 17.63
CA HIS A 365 11.79 -4.92 16.70
C HIS A 365 12.10 -4.67 15.21
N MET A 366 12.34 -3.43 14.77
CA MET A 366 12.58 -3.06 13.38
C MET A 366 14.09 -2.96 13.10
N ASN A 367 14.59 -3.76 12.17
CA ASN A 367 16.01 -3.82 11.78
C ASN A 367 16.97 -4.08 12.96
N VAL A 368 16.58 -4.98 13.87
CA VAL A 368 17.33 -5.31 15.10
C VAL A 368 18.51 -6.25 14.81
N GLU A 369 19.61 -6.04 15.55
CA GLU A 369 20.82 -6.86 15.49
C GLU A 369 20.53 -8.38 15.53
N GLY A 370 21.17 -9.13 14.64
CA GLY A 370 20.95 -10.57 14.44
C GLY A 370 19.83 -10.93 13.46
N ILE A 371 19.07 -9.96 12.91
CA ILE A 371 18.10 -10.21 11.83
C ILE A 371 18.74 -10.86 10.60
N GLU A 372 19.97 -10.45 10.28
CA GLU A 372 20.78 -10.91 9.16
C GLU A 372 20.97 -12.44 9.12
N GLU A 373 21.02 -13.12 10.27
CA GLU A 373 21.13 -14.58 10.32
C GLU A 373 19.89 -15.26 9.74
N PHE A 374 18.70 -14.78 10.12
CA PHE A 374 17.42 -15.29 9.64
C PHE A 374 17.19 -14.97 8.16
N LEU A 375 17.61 -13.80 7.67
CA LEU A 375 17.48 -13.42 6.27
C LEU A 375 18.42 -14.24 5.37
N ASN A 376 19.66 -14.49 5.82
CA ASN A 376 20.60 -15.37 5.12
C ASN A 376 20.16 -16.83 5.14
N GLU A 377 19.60 -17.33 6.26
CA GLU A 377 18.98 -18.65 6.32
C GLU A 377 17.81 -18.75 5.34
N PHE A 378 16.91 -17.76 5.34
CA PHE A 378 15.73 -17.73 4.48
C PHE A 378 16.08 -17.70 2.99
N LYS A 379 16.98 -16.81 2.55
CA LYS A 379 17.50 -16.78 1.16
C LYS A 379 18.04 -18.14 0.75
N ARG A 380 18.93 -18.73 1.57
CA ARG A 380 19.62 -20.00 1.26
C ARG A 380 18.66 -21.17 1.13
N GLU A 381 17.70 -21.29 2.04
CA GLU A 381 16.78 -22.44 2.09
C GLU A 381 15.61 -22.35 1.09
N THR A 382 15.36 -21.20 0.44
CA THR A 382 14.16 -21.00 -0.40
C THR A 382 14.45 -20.56 -1.85
N TYR A 383 14.82 -19.30 -2.07
CA TYR A 383 14.93 -18.68 -3.40
C TYR A 383 16.35 -18.47 -3.91
N GLY A 384 17.38 -18.56 -3.06
CA GLY A 384 18.77 -18.20 -3.39
C GLY A 384 19.43 -19.00 -4.52
N ASN A 385 18.80 -20.08 -4.99
CA ASN A 385 19.22 -20.90 -6.14
C ASN A 385 18.17 -20.94 -7.28
N ARG A 386 17.25 -19.96 -7.35
CA ARG A 386 16.13 -19.89 -8.33
C ARG A 386 16.16 -18.58 -9.14
N ASP A 387 15.65 -18.62 -10.37
CA ASP A 387 15.44 -17.43 -11.23
C ASP A 387 14.14 -16.71 -10.83
N VAL A 388 14.20 -15.93 -9.74
CA VAL A 388 13.04 -15.23 -9.15
C VAL A 388 13.41 -13.83 -8.65
N VAL A 389 12.42 -12.96 -8.48
CA VAL A 389 12.61 -11.58 -7.99
C VAL A 389 12.11 -11.43 -6.55
N THR A 390 12.91 -10.83 -5.68
CA THR A 390 12.54 -10.54 -4.29
C THR A 390 12.64 -9.06 -3.98
N VAL A 391 11.57 -8.51 -3.38
CA VAL A 391 11.54 -7.16 -2.81
C VAL A 391 11.13 -7.22 -1.35
N GLY A 392 12.08 -6.98 -0.45
CA GLY A 392 11.81 -6.94 0.99
C GLY A 392 11.19 -5.61 1.40
N GLU A 393 10.16 -5.63 2.25
CA GLU A 393 9.71 -4.42 2.93
C GLU A 393 10.59 -4.11 4.14
N ALA A 394 11.51 -3.15 3.97
CA ALA A 394 12.60 -2.92 4.89
C ALA A 394 12.51 -1.54 5.54
N ASN A 395 11.42 -1.30 6.27
CA ASN A 395 11.33 -0.12 7.14
C ASN A 395 12.46 -0.15 8.18
N GLY A 396 12.98 1.02 8.55
CA GLY A 396 14.16 1.15 9.42
C GLY A 396 15.52 0.86 8.79
N VAL A 397 15.59 0.49 7.51
CA VAL A 397 16.87 0.42 6.78
C VAL A 397 17.17 1.80 6.18
N SER A 398 18.31 2.37 6.55
CA SER A 398 18.81 3.62 5.96
C SER A 398 19.57 3.38 4.65
N ALA A 399 19.74 4.43 3.84
CA ALA A 399 20.51 4.35 2.59
C ALA A 399 21.96 3.86 2.80
N ASP A 400 22.53 4.10 3.98
CA ASP A 400 23.92 3.73 4.32
C ASP A 400 24.06 2.27 4.76
N GLN A 401 22.95 1.60 5.10
CA GLN A 401 22.85 0.15 5.42
C GLN A 401 22.31 -0.68 4.24
N ALA A 402 21.73 -0.04 3.23
CA ALA A 402 20.99 -0.71 2.16
C ALA A 402 21.83 -1.72 1.36
N VAL A 403 23.15 -1.53 1.27
CA VAL A 403 24.07 -2.45 0.59
C VAL A 403 24.01 -3.86 1.21
N ASP A 404 24.00 -3.97 2.55
CA ASP A 404 23.93 -5.27 3.22
C ASP A 404 22.63 -6.03 2.86
N TRP A 405 21.56 -5.31 2.54
CA TRP A 405 20.26 -5.88 2.21
C TRP A 405 20.14 -6.29 0.73
N VAL A 406 20.78 -5.59 -0.20
CA VAL A 406 20.54 -5.74 -1.66
C VAL A 406 21.79 -5.80 -2.57
N ASP A 407 22.99 -6.03 -2.03
CA ASP A 407 24.19 -6.32 -2.82
C ASP A 407 24.02 -7.53 -3.78
N GLU A 408 24.58 -7.43 -4.99
CA GLU A 408 24.50 -8.43 -6.08
C GLU A 408 24.93 -9.85 -5.66
N LYS A 409 25.76 -10.00 -4.62
CA LYS A 409 26.25 -11.29 -4.11
C LYS A 409 25.70 -11.58 -2.72
N GLU A 410 25.99 -10.69 -1.78
CA GLU A 410 25.78 -10.90 -0.34
C GLU A 410 24.42 -10.37 0.15
N GLY A 411 23.71 -9.58 -0.67
CA GLY A 411 22.39 -9.05 -0.38
C GLY A 411 21.33 -10.16 -0.26
N LYS A 412 20.38 -9.98 0.65
CA LYS A 412 19.35 -10.99 0.95
C LYS A 412 18.15 -10.90 0.02
N PHE A 413 17.92 -9.74 -0.59
CA PHE A 413 16.87 -9.50 -1.59
C PHE A 413 17.47 -8.87 -2.85
N ASN A 414 16.72 -8.88 -3.97
CA ASN A 414 17.16 -8.17 -5.17
C ASN A 414 16.98 -6.65 -5.08
N MET A 415 16.03 -6.21 -4.25
CA MET A 415 15.75 -4.80 -3.92
C MET A 415 14.96 -4.72 -2.61
N ILE A 416 14.79 -3.52 -2.05
CA ILE A 416 13.94 -3.27 -0.88
C ILE A 416 13.06 -2.05 -1.08
N PHE A 417 11.84 -2.09 -0.53
CA PHE A 417 11.04 -0.88 -0.32
C PHE A 417 11.59 -0.14 0.91
N GLN A 418 12.02 1.09 0.68
CA GLN A 418 12.56 2.00 1.70
C GLN A 418 11.53 3.08 2.07
N PHE A 419 11.59 3.52 3.32
CA PHE A 419 10.60 4.43 3.89
C PHE A 419 11.18 5.79 4.32
N GLU A 420 12.47 6.06 4.12
CA GLU A 420 13.04 7.39 4.39
C GLU A 420 12.29 8.49 3.61
N ALA A 421 11.97 8.22 2.34
CA ALA A 421 11.22 9.15 1.50
C ALA A 421 9.76 9.33 1.97
N THR A 422 9.11 8.24 2.39
CA THR A 422 7.74 8.30 2.92
C THR A 422 7.65 8.96 4.28
N ASN A 423 8.73 8.96 5.07
CA ASN A 423 8.77 9.65 6.38
C ASN A 423 8.80 11.18 6.25
N LEU A 424 8.74 11.72 5.02
CA LEU A 424 8.38 13.11 4.75
C LEU A 424 6.85 13.34 4.79
N TRP A 425 6.01 12.34 4.49
CA TRP A 425 4.54 12.44 4.54
C TRP A 425 4.07 12.90 5.91
N GLU A 426 4.56 12.23 6.95
CA GLU A 426 4.26 12.48 8.36
C GLU A 426 4.83 13.81 8.90
N LYS A 427 5.68 14.50 8.12
CA LYS A 427 6.43 15.71 8.55
C LYS A 427 6.13 16.95 7.72
N THR A 428 5.46 16.81 6.58
CA THR A 428 5.07 17.93 5.71
C THR A 428 3.65 17.72 5.16
N LEU A 429 2.65 17.92 6.02
CA LEU A 429 1.25 18.02 5.61
C LEU A 429 1.10 19.13 4.55
N GLY A 430 0.54 18.79 3.39
CA GLY A 430 0.07 19.74 2.38
C GLY A 430 1.10 20.28 1.37
N SER A 431 2.40 19.96 1.47
CA SER A 431 3.35 20.25 0.37
C SER A 431 4.68 19.49 0.47
N LEU A 432 5.25 19.13 -0.68
CA LEU A 432 6.55 18.45 -0.75
C LEU A 432 7.74 19.37 -0.45
N ASN A 433 8.56 19.00 0.54
CA ASN A 433 9.91 19.54 0.68
C ASN A 433 10.87 18.94 -0.37
N VAL A 434 10.90 19.52 -1.57
CA VAL A 434 11.71 19.06 -2.71
C VAL A 434 13.20 18.93 -2.37
N LEU A 435 13.75 19.78 -1.48
CA LEU A 435 15.15 19.70 -1.06
C LEU A 435 15.42 18.49 -0.16
N ALA A 436 14.47 18.11 0.70
CA ALA A 436 14.59 16.89 1.51
C ALA A 436 14.47 15.64 0.62
N TYR A 437 13.46 15.61 -0.25
CA TYR A 437 13.23 14.50 -1.18
C TYR A 437 14.43 14.25 -2.11
N LYS A 438 15.03 15.31 -2.67
CA LYS A 438 16.30 15.24 -3.41
C LYS A 438 17.40 14.53 -2.64
N ARG A 439 17.62 14.92 -1.37
CA ARG A 439 18.72 14.40 -0.54
C ARG A 439 18.54 12.92 -0.23
N ILE A 440 17.30 12.51 0.07
CA ILE A 440 16.96 11.12 0.34
C ILE A 440 17.17 10.28 -0.92
N MET A 441 16.48 10.58 -2.02
CA MET A 441 16.59 9.78 -3.26
C MET A 441 18.02 9.76 -3.81
N THR A 442 18.79 10.85 -3.66
CA THR A 442 20.20 10.90 -4.07
C THR A 442 21.12 10.07 -3.17
N ARG A 443 20.83 9.92 -1.87
CA ARG A 443 21.54 8.96 -0.99
C ARG A 443 21.29 7.53 -1.47
N TRP A 444 20.03 7.13 -1.66
CA TRP A 444 19.67 5.80 -2.14
C TRP A 444 20.28 5.45 -3.52
N GLU A 445 20.20 6.37 -4.48
CA GLU A 445 20.90 6.26 -5.77
C GLU A 445 22.41 6.03 -5.60
N LYS A 446 23.11 6.88 -4.82
CA LYS A 446 24.57 6.81 -4.69
C LYS A 446 25.10 5.70 -3.80
N SER A 447 24.33 5.23 -2.81
CA SER A 447 24.70 4.07 -2.00
C SER A 447 24.65 2.76 -2.81
N LEU A 448 23.65 2.60 -3.68
CA LEU A 448 23.46 1.36 -4.44
C LEU A 448 24.11 1.34 -5.82
N GLU A 449 24.50 2.51 -6.37
CA GLU A 449 25.07 2.76 -7.72
C GLU A 449 26.00 1.67 -8.30
N LYS A 450 26.79 0.99 -7.45
CA LYS A 450 27.84 0.06 -7.88
C LYS A 450 27.49 -1.42 -7.73
N THR A 451 26.52 -1.77 -6.87
CA THR A 451 26.40 -3.15 -6.38
C THR A 451 24.98 -3.58 -5.98
N GLY A 452 24.04 -2.64 -5.79
CA GLY A 452 22.66 -2.95 -5.42
C GLY A 452 21.63 -2.40 -6.40
N TRP A 453 20.34 -2.50 -6.03
CA TRP A 453 19.24 -2.06 -6.89
C TRP A 453 18.07 -1.47 -6.08
N ASN A 454 17.59 -0.29 -6.47
CA ASN A 454 16.45 0.35 -5.81
C ASN A 454 15.11 -0.27 -6.26
N ALA A 455 14.17 -0.41 -5.32
CA ALA A 455 12.74 -0.40 -5.65
C ALA A 455 12.28 1.07 -5.70
N LEU A 456 11.82 1.53 -6.86
CA LEU A 456 11.44 2.92 -7.09
C LEU A 456 9.91 3.01 -7.07
N PHE A 457 9.34 3.64 -6.05
CA PHE A 457 7.89 3.79 -5.89
C PHE A 457 7.54 5.16 -5.31
N VAL A 458 6.27 5.53 -5.42
CA VAL A 458 5.71 6.79 -4.87
C VAL A 458 4.32 6.63 -4.25
N GLU A 459 3.58 5.58 -4.64
CA GLU A 459 2.32 5.17 -4.03
C GLU A 459 2.37 3.66 -3.71
N ASN A 460 1.61 3.24 -2.70
CA ASN A 460 1.31 1.85 -2.39
C ASN A 460 -0.04 1.80 -1.65
N HIS A 461 -0.42 0.65 -1.11
CA HIS A 461 -1.70 0.45 -0.42
C HIS A 461 -1.74 0.94 1.05
N ASP A 462 -0.65 1.54 1.56
CA ASP A 462 -0.49 2.06 2.93
C ASP A 462 -0.17 3.56 2.99
N LYS A 463 -0.12 4.26 1.85
CA LYS A 463 0.11 5.71 1.76
C LYS A 463 -0.94 6.37 0.84
N PRO A 464 -1.33 7.63 1.10
CA PRO A 464 -2.30 8.36 0.28
C PRO A 464 -1.77 8.64 -1.14
N ARG A 465 -2.66 9.10 -2.03
CA ARG A 465 -2.31 9.41 -3.43
C ARG A 465 -1.35 10.60 -3.50
N ILE A 466 -0.24 10.45 -4.22
CA ILE A 466 0.89 11.40 -4.15
C ILE A 466 0.48 12.81 -4.59
N ILE A 467 -0.38 12.89 -5.61
CA ILE A 467 -0.87 14.13 -6.19
C ILE A 467 -1.81 14.91 -5.26
N SER A 468 -2.47 14.25 -4.31
CA SER A 468 -3.40 14.87 -3.36
C SER A 468 -2.69 15.41 -2.11
N THR A 469 -1.72 14.68 -1.57
CA THR A 469 -1.08 15.04 -0.29
C THR A 469 0.24 15.83 -0.45
N TRP A 470 0.94 15.71 -1.59
CA TRP A 470 2.18 16.49 -1.90
C TRP A 470 2.07 17.36 -3.15
N GLY A 471 1.08 17.12 -4.00
CA GLY A 471 0.95 17.71 -5.33
C GLY A 471 -0.09 18.82 -5.43
N ASN A 472 -0.79 18.85 -6.57
CA ASN A 472 -2.01 19.62 -6.77
C ASN A 472 -2.94 18.78 -7.68
N ASP A 473 -3.93 18.13 -7.09
CA ASP A 473 -4.91 17.26 -7.73
C ASP A 473 -6.11 18.00 -8.35
N LYS A 474 -6.04 19.34 -8.42
CA LYS A 474 -7.13 20.23 -8.88
C LYS A 474 -6.73 20.95 -10.17
N GLU A 475 -5.92 22.00 -10.05
CA GLU A 475 -5.57 22.89 -11.16
C GLU A 475 -4.44 22.31 -12.03
N HIS A 476 -3.60 21.44 -11.44
CA HIS A 476 -2.45 20.82 -12.11
C HIS A 476 -2.45 19.30 -12.07
N TRP A 477 -3.62 18.68 -11.84
CA TRP A 477 -3.83 17.23 -11.68
C TRP A 477 -2.92 16.36 -12.57
N ARG A 478 -3.06 16.50 -13.90
CA ARG A 478 -2.30 15.79 -14.92
C ARG A 478 -0.81 16.11 -14.90
N ASP A 479 -0.46 17.39 -14.84
CA ASP A 479 0.92 17.84 -14.96
C ASP A 479 1.73 17.40 -13.73
N CYS A 480 1.11 17.48 -12.55
CA CYS A 480 1.62 16.96 -11.28
C CYS A 480 1.84 15.44 -11.33
N ALA A 481 0.84 14.66 -11.76
CA ALA A 481 0.96 13.20 -11.88
C ALA A 481 2.11 12.78 -12.82
N THR A 482 2.18 13.42 -13.99
CA THR A 482 3.25 13.17 -14.98
C THR A 482 4.61 13.67 -14.53
N ALA A 483 4.68 14.70 -13.68
CA ALA A 483 5.92 15.19 -13.08
C ALA A 483 6.52 14.20 -12.09
N PHE A 484 5.71 13.71 -11.14
CA PHE A 484 6.15 12.68 -10.21
C PHE A 484 6.57 11.40 -10.94
N ALA A 485 5.76 10.93 -11.89
CA ALA A 485 6.07 9.77 -12.74
C ALA A 485 7.46 9.89 -13.40
N THR A 486 7.72 11.02 -14.06
CA THR A 486 9.00 11.26 -14.75
C THR A 486 10.19 11.22 -13.80
N VAL A 487 10.06 11.81 -12.61
CA VAL A 487 11.15 11.88 -11.63
C VAL A 487 11.51 10.51 -11.08
N TYR A 488 10.54 9.68 -10.65
CA TYR A 488 10.87 8.39 -10.03
C TYR A 488 11.14 7.27 -11.04
N MET A 489 10.48 7.24 -12.21
CA MET A 489 10.64 6.11 -13.14
C MET A 489 11.95 6.13 -13.95
N LEU A 490 12.62 7.28 -14.05
CA LEU A 490 13.88 7.44 -14.79
C LEU A 490 15.13 7.45 -13.88
N MET A 491 14.96 7.10 -12.59
CA MET A 491 16.03 6.79 -11.62
C MET A 491 16.60 5.37 -11.84
N MET A 492 17.72 5.03 -11.18
CA MET A 492 18.33 3.69 -11.27
C MET A 492 17.66 2.72 -10.29
N GLY A 493 16.95 1.75 -10.84
CA GLY A 493 16.17 0.77 -10.08
C GLY A 493 14.98 0.23 -10.86
N THR A 494 14.13 -0.55 -10.22
CA THR A 494 12.87 -1.07 -10.81
C THR A 494 11.71 -0.17 -10.38
N PRO A 495 10.99 0.49 -11.32
CA PRO A 495 9.80 1.27 -11.00
C PRO A 495 8.58 0.39 -10.73
N PHE A 496 7.90 0.64 -9.62
CA PHE A 496 6.60 0.09 -9.26
C PHE A 496 5.53 1.17 -9.44
N ILE A 497 4.45 0.83 -10.12
CA ILE A 497 3.26 1.66 -10.30
C ILE A 497 2.14 1.00 -9.49
N TYR A 498 1.50 1.73 -8.60
CA TYR A 498 0.34 1.23 -7.85
C TYR A 498 -0.97 1.49 -8.62
N GLN A 499 -1.97 0.61 -8.48
CA GLN A 499 -3.20 0.70 -9.27
C GLN A 499 -3.91 2.05 -9.11
N GLY A 500 -4.26 2.70 -10.22
CA GLY A 500 -4.88 4.03 -10.23
C GLY A 500 -3.89 5.20 -10.30
N GLN A 501 -2.61 4.98 -9.98
CA GLN A 501 -1.56 5.99 -10.09
C GLN A 501 -1.32 6.39 -11.56
N GLU A 502 -1.53 5.44 -12.48
CA GLU A 502 -1.39 5.61 -13.92
C GLU A 502 -2.52 6.41 -14.58
N ILE A 503 -3.69 6.50 -13.93
CA ILE A 503 -4.81 7.37 -14.32
C ILE A 503 -4.98 8.60 -13.41
N GLY A 504 -4.07 8.80 -12.45
CA GLY A 504 -4.13 9.93 -11.51
C GLY A 504 -5.34 9.90 -10.57
N MET A 505 -5.68 8.73 -10.00
CA MET A 505 -6.65 8.66 -8.89
C MET A 505 -6.19 9.56 -7.72
N THR A 506 -7.17 10.18 -7.05
CA THR A 506 -6.94 11.14 -5.95
C THR A 506 -7.37 10.56 -4.61
N ASN A 507 -7.01 11.22 -3.51
CA ASN A 507 -7.64 11.00 -2.21
C ASN A 507 -9.17 11.18 -2.28
N VAL A 508 -9.85 10.63 -1.30
CA VAL A 508 -11.31 10.60 -1.16
C VAL A 508 -11.74 11.17 0.20
N ARG A 509 -12.95 11.74 0.24
CA ARG A 509 -13.54 12.34 1.45
C ARG A 509 -14.92 11.75 1.70
N PHE A 510 -14.98 10.63 2.41
CA PHE A 510 -16.25 10.09 2.89
C PHE A 510 -16.65 10.79 4.20
N PRO A 511 -17.95 11.10 4.42
CA PRO A 511 -18.38 11.96 5.51
C PRO A 511 -18.34 11.32 6.90
N SER A 512 -18.17 10.01 7.01
CA SER A 512 -18.15 9.30 8.29
C SER A 512 -16.93 8.39 8.43
N ILE A 513 -16.39 8.29 9.65
CA ILE A 513 -15.39 7.27 10.02
C ILE A 513 -15.88 5.84 9.77
N THR A 514 -17.20 5.60 9.73
CA THR A 514 -17.78 4.29 9.39
C THR A 514 -17.59 3.88 7.94
N ASP A 515 -17.26 4.83 7.06
CA ASP A 515 -17.10 4.60 5.62
C ASP A 515 -15.64 4.22 5.26
N TYR A 516 -14.74 4.28 6.25
CA TYR A 516 -13.33 3.91 6.17
C TYR A 516 -13.13 2.56 6.89
N PRO A 517 -12.92 1.44 6.17
CA PRO A 517 -12.70 0.14 6.80
C PRO A 517 -11.42 0.05 7.64
N ASP A 518 -10.38 0.84 7.33
CA ASP A 518 -9.05 0.74 7.94
C ASP A 518 -9.05 0.76 9.47
N VAL A 519 -8.58 -0.35 10.06
CA VAL A 519 -8.39 -0.51 11.51
C VAL A 519 -7.47 0.56 12.11
N ALA A 520 -6.43 1.01 11.40
CA ALA A 520 -5.49 2.01 11.92
C ALA A 520 -6.15 3.40 12.01
N ALA A 521 -6.81 3.86 10.94
CA ALA A 521 -7.59 5.11 10.95
C ALA A 521 -8.72 5.09 12.00
N ARG A 522 -9.44 3.97 12.15
CA ARG A 522 -10.51 3.81 13.15
C ARG A 522 -9.98 3.81 14.59
N ASN A 523 -8.85 3.14 14.86
CA ASN A 523 -8.20 3.17 16.17
C ASN A 523 -7.74 4.59 16.52
N PHE A 524 -7.03 5.26 15.60
CA PHE A 524 -6.59 6.64 15.76
C PHE A 524 -7.78 7.58 16.06
N TYR A 525 -8.82 7.55 15.24
CA TYR A 525 -10.02 8.37 15.42
C TYR A 525 -10.64 8.18 16.82
N ASN A 526 -10.84 6.93 17.25
CA ASN A 526 -11.44 6.64 18.55
C ASN A 526 -10.55 7.08 19.73
N LEU A 527 -9.22 6.94 19.60
CA LEU A 527 -8.26 7.32 20.65
C LEU A 527 -8.13 8.84 20.81
N GLU A 528 -8.09 9.61 19.72
CA GLU A 528 -8.03 11.07 19.79
C GLU A 528 -9.38 11.71 20.13
N LEU A 529 -10.50 11.14 19.66
CA LEU A 529 -11.84 11.58 20.08
C LEU A 529 -12.04 11.38 21.59
N ALA A 530 -11.53 10.28 22.17
CA ALA A 530 -11.54 10.05 23.61
C ALA A 530 -10.66 11.04 24.42
N LYS A 531 -9.69 11.70 23.78
CA LYS A 531 -8.92 12.82 24.36
C LYS A 531 -9.60 14.19 24.17
N GLY A 532 -10.70 14.25 23.41
CA GLY A 532 -11.48 15.46 23.17
C GLY A 532 -11.10 16.27 21.92
N VAL A 533 -10.38 15.67 20.96
CA VAL A 533 -10.13 16.30 19.64
C VAL A 533 -11.41 16.33 18.81
N ASP A 534 -11.63 17.40 18.05
CA ASP A 534 -12.87 17.57 17.28
C ASP A 534 -12.97 16.60 16.07
N HIS A 535 -14.18 16.16 15.78
CA HIS A 535 -14.48 15.27 14.66
C HIS A 535 -13.92 15.79 13.31
N ASN A 536 -14.08 17.09 13.02
CA ASN A 536 -13.69 17.65 11.73
C ASN A 536 -12.17 17.72 11.59
N GLU A 537 -11.45 18.02 12.68
CA GLU A 537 -9.98 17.99 12.73
C GLU A 537 -9.44 16.58 12.49
N LEU A 538 -10.03 15.56 13.14
CA LEU A 538 -9.68 14.15 12.92
C LEU A 538 -9.98 13.67 11.50
N MET A 539 -11.13 14.04 10.94
CA MET A 539 -11.47 13.67 9.56
C MET A 539 -10.55 14.36 8.54
N GLU A 540 -10.15 15.61 8.74
CA GLU A 540 -9.16 16.28 7.86
C GLU A 540 -7.78 15.61 7.90
N ILE A 541 -7.33 15.14 9.07
CA ILE A 541 -6.12 14.31 9.17
C ILE A 541 -6.29 13.03 8.33
N ILE A 542 -7.40 12.31 8.49
CA ILE A 542 -7.69 11.06 7.76
C ILE A 542 -7.78 11.28 6.24
N TYR A 543 -8.38 12.38 5.78
CA TYR A 543 -8.42 12.76 4.36
C TYR A 543 -7.03 13.01 3.77
N MET A 544 -6.06 13.45 4.58
CA MET A 544 -4.69 13.72 4.15
C MET A 544 -3.75 12.51 4.26
N THR A 545 -3.90 11.67 5.29
CA THR A 545 -2.91 10.63 5.65
C THR A 545 -3.43 9.19 5.57
N GLY A 546 -4.75 8.97 5.61
CA GLY A 546 -5.35 7.63 5.71
C GLY A 546 -5.06 6.76 4.49
N ARG A 547 -4.70 5.48 4.73
CA ARG A 547 -4.32 4.54 3.65
C ARG A 547 -5.49 4.10 2.77
N ASP A 548 -6.72 4.19 3.25
CA ASP A 548 -7.93 3.91 2.46
C ASP A 548 -8.09 4.80 1.21
N ASN A 549 -7.42 5.94 1.15
CA ASN A 549 -7.29 6.75 -0.07
C ASN A 549 -6.72 5.96 -1.27
N ALA A 550 -5.82 5.01 -1.00
CA ALA A 550 -5.28 4.10 -2.00
C ALA A 550 -6.17 2.88 -2.27
N ARG A 551 -6.99 2.48 -1.28
CA ARG A 551 -7.80 1.24 -1.25
C ARG A 551 -9.20 1.37 -1.86
N THR A 552 -9.57 2.54 -2.39
CA THR A 552 -10.81 2.75 -3.16
C THR A 552 -10.82 1.93 -4.46
N PRO A 553 -12.00 1.54 -5.00
CA PRO A 553 -12.08 0.65 -6.15
C PRO A 553 -11.50 1.28 -7.44
N MET A 554 -10.85 0.45 -8.27
CA MET A 554 -10.21 0.91 -9.51
C MET A 554 -11.24 1.47 -10.50
N GLN A 555 -10.94 2.65 -11.07
CA GLN A 555 -11.88 3.43 -11.87
C GLN A 555 -11.76 3.09 -13.36
N TRP A 556 -12.54 2.10 -13.83
CA TRP A 556 -12.47 1.60 -15.21
C TRP A 556 -13.26 2.45 -16.21
N ASP A 557 -14.49 2.82 -15.90
CA ASP A 557 -15.36 3.63 -16.77
C ASP A 557 -16.28 4.59 -15.98
N ASP A 558 -17.27 5.20 -16.64
CA ASP A 558 -18.25 6.13 -16.08
C ASP A 558 -19.56 5.45 -15.62
N SER A 559 -19.60 4.11 -15.55
CA SER A 559 -20.78 3.34 -15.14
C SER A 559 -20.86 3.10 -13.62
N LEU A 560 -21.81 2.29 -13.16
CA LEU A 560 -22.01 2.01 -11.73
C LEU A 560 -20.72 1.48 -11.08
N ASN A 561 -20.32 2.10 -9.97
CA ASN A 561 -19.03 1.85 -9.29
C ASN A 561 -17.81 1.92 -10.23
N ALA A 562 -17.84 2.82 -11.22
CA ALA A 562 -16.79 2.96 -12.23
C ALA A 562 -16.48 1.68 -13.01
N GLY A 563 -17.47 0.80 -13.20
CA GLY A 563 -17.30 -0.49 -13.88
C GLY A 563 -16.65 -1.58 -13.01
N PHE A 564 -16.20 -1.27 -11.79
CA PHE A 564 -15.55 -2.23 -10.89
C PHE A 564 -16.50 -3.35 -10.40
N SER A 565 -17.78 -3.04 -10.18
CA SER A 565 -18.77 -4.02 -9.69
C SER A 565 -20.19 -3.64 -10.09
N THR A 566 -20.98 -4.66 -10.46
CA THR A 566 -22.41 -4.54 -10.76
C THR A 566 -23.31 -4.53 -9.51
N ALA A 567 -22.74 -4.72 -8.32
CA ALA A 567 -23.45 -4.60 -7.06
C ALA A 567 -23.86 -3.13 -6.78
N GLN A 568 -24.85 -2.90 -5.91
CA GLN A 568 -25.26 -1.53 -5.57
C GLN A 568 -24.23 -0.80 -4.67
N GLN A 569 -23.38 -1.54 -3.96
CA GLN A 569 -22.31 -1.04 -3.09
C GLN A 569 -21.08 -1.95 -3.22
N THR A 570 -19.91 -1.43 -2.89
CA THR A 570 -18.62 -2.16 -2.80
C THR A 570 -18.14 -2.17 -1.33
N TRP A 571 -17.01 -2.80 -1.00
CA TRP A 571 -16.54 -2.94 0.40
C TRP A 571 -16.16 -1.61 1.07
N ILE A 572 -15.97 -0.56 0.28
CA ILE A 572 -15.65 0.83 0.65
C ILE A 572 -16.39 1.73 -0.36
N GLY A 573 -16.52 3.02 -0.11
CA GLY A 573 -17.07 3.94 -1.11
C GLY A 573 -16.23 4.01 -2.40
N ILE A 574 -16.89 4.31 -3.53
CA ILE A 574 -16.21 4.72 -4.76
C ILE A 574 -15.88 6.22 -4.67
N ASN A 575 -14.71 6.66 -5.15
CA ASN A 575 -14.38 8.08 -5.20
C ASN A 575 -15.31 8.76 -6.25
N PRO A 576 -16.12 9.78 -5.89
CA PRO A 576 -17.11 10.36 -6.81
C PRO A 576 -16.55 10.96 -8.11
N ASN A 577 -15.24 11.18 -8.21
CA ASN A 577 -14.59 11.71 -9.41
C ASN A 577 -14.46 10.69 -10.57
N TYR A 578 -14.88 9.44 -10.39
CA TYR A 578 -14.75 8.40 -11.43
C TYR A 578 -15.41 8.75 -12.77
N VAL A 579 -16.46 9.57 -12.74
CA VAL A 579 -17.14 10.10 -13.95
C VAL A 579 -16.24 11.02 -14.80
N HIS A 580 -15.06 11.40 -14.32
CA HIS A 580 -14.07 12.25 -14.99
C HIS A 580 -12.65 11.66 -14.96
N ILE A 581 -12.36 10.73 -14.03
CA ILE A 581 -11.07 10.03 -13.91
C ILE A 581 -11.35 8.53 -14.05
N ASN A 582 -11.17 7.98 -15.24
CA ASN A 582 -11.32 6.54 -15.49
C ASN A 582 -10.49 6.07 -16.69
N VAL A 583 -10.15 4.77 -16.71
CA VAL A 583 -9.36 4.13 -17.78
C VAL A 583 -10.01 4.34 -19.16
N ALA A 584 -11.33 4.18 -19.27
CA ALA A 584 -12.04 4.30 -20.55
C ALA A 584 -12.00 5.72 -21.14
N GLN A 585 -11.76 6.77 -20.36
CA GLN A 585 -11.49 8.13 -20.82
C GLN A 585 -10.00 8.32 -21.09
N GLU A 586 -9.15 7.93 -20.14
CA GLU A 586 -7.69 8.05 -20.19
C GLU A 586 -7.05 7.28 -21.37
N GLU A 587 -7.65 6.19 -21.85
CA GLU A 587 -7.17 5.50 -23.05
C GLU A 587 -7.44 6.27 -24.35
N LYS A 588 -8.49 7.11 -24.39
CA LYS A 588 -8.94 7.83 -25.59
C LYS A 588 -8.19 9.14 -25.82
N ASP A 589 -7.76 9.81 -24.75
CA ASP A 589 -6.92 11.01 -24.86
C ASP A 589 -5.45 10.63 -25.02
N GLU A 590 -4.83 10.96 -26.17
CA GLU A 590 -3.40 10.72 -26.39
C GLU A 590 -2.51 11.48 -25.38
N HIS A 591 -2.97 12.60 -24.84
CA HIS A 591 -2.21 13.42 -23.89
C HIS A 591 -2.36 12.99 -22.42
N SER A 592 -3.20 11.98 -22.13
CA SER A 592 -3.59 11.52 -20.80
C SER A 592 -2.43 11.10 -19.89
N ILE A 593 -2.72 10.92 -18.60
CA ILE A 593 -1.75 10.40 -17.62
C ILE A 593 -1.39 8.96 -18.00
N LEU A 594 -2.38 8.13 -18.35
CA LEU A 594 -2.18 6.74 -18.76
C LEU A 594 -1.31 6.60 -20.01
N ASN A 595 -1.60 7.39 -21.04
CA ASN A 595 -0.81 7.40 -22.27
C ASN A 595 0.57 8.07 -22.06
N PHE A 596 0.73 8.92 -21.04
CA PHE A 596 2.05 9.39 -20.58
C PHE A 596 2.84 8.28 -19.88
N TYR A 597 2.25 7.49 -18.97
CA TYR A 597 2.92 6.32 -18.38
C TYR A 597 3.31 5.29 -19.47
N LYS A 598 2.42 4.99 -20.43
CA LYS A 598 2.74 4.14 -21.59
C LYS A 598 3.93 4.68 -22.40
N ARG A 599 4.02 5.99 -22.65
CA ARG A 599 5.21 6.64 -23.27
C ARG A 599 6.46 6.52 -22.41
N LEU A 600 6.35 6.71 -21.09
CA LEU A 600 7.46 6.72 -20.15
C LEU A 600 8.09 5.33 -19.96
N ILE A 601 7.26 4.29 -19.85
CA ILE A 601 7.68 2.88 -19.85
C ILE A 601 8.38 2.55 -21.17
N ARG A 602 7.83 2.98 -22.31
CA ARG A 602 8.44 2.79 -23.63
C ARG A 602 9.82 3.48 -23.71
N LEU A 603 9.92 4.75 -23.34
CA LEU A 603 11.16 5.52 -23.34
C LEU A 603 12.27 4.80 -22.55
N ARG A 604 11.93 4.31 -21.34
CA ARG A 604 12.84 3.55 -20.47
C ARG A 604 13.25 2.21 -21.08
N LYS A 605 12.33 1.50 -21.75
CA LYS A 605 12.57 0.19 -22.39
C LYS A 605 13.33 0.29 -23.71
N GLU A 606 13.26 1.41 -24.42
CA GLU A 606 14.00 1.67 -25.67
C GLU A 606 15.38 2.30 -25.43
N ASN A 607 15.69 2.76 -24.21
CA ASN A 607 16.95 3.44 -23.89
C ASN A 607 17.56 2.92 -22.57
N ASP A 608 18.48 1.96 -22.68
CA ASP A 608 19.20 1.31 -21.56
C ASP A 608 19.89 2.30 -20.58
N ILE A 609 20.10 3.57 -20.97
CA ILE A 609 20.59 4.65 -20.08
C ILE A 609 19.65 4.95 -18.90
N PHE A 610 18.33 4.78 -19.06
CA PHE A 610 17.38 4.92 -17.96
C PHE A 610 17.26 3.64 -17.10
N ILE A 611 17.91 2.56 -17.52
CA ILE A 611 18.03 1.32 -16.75
C ILE A 611 19.35 1.36 -15.97
N TYR A 612 20.48 1.38 -16.69
CA TYR A 612 21.83 1.17 -16.13
C TYR A 612 22.71 2.43 -16.07
N GLY A 613 22.23 3.60 -16.50
CA GLY A 613 23.04 4.83 -16.49
C GLY A 613 23.33 5.33 -15.08
N ILE A 614 24.53 5.86 -14.86
CA ILE A 614 24.96 6.48 -13.59
C ILE A 614 24.07 7.71 -13.30
N TYR A 615 23.51 7.78 -12.09
CA TYR A 615 22.68 8.91 -11.64
C TYR A 615 23.54 10.03 -11.07
N ASP A 616 23.33 11.28 -11.50
CA ASP A 616 23.97 12.46 -10.88
C ASP A 616 22.96 13.59 -10.66
N LEU A 617 22.76 13.99 -9.40
CA LEU A 617 21.89 15.12 -9.03
C LEU A 617 22.47 16.44 -9.55
N ILE A 618 21.66 17.23 -10.25
CA ILE A 618 21.97 18.62 -10.64
C ILE A 618 20.98 19.59 -9.98
N LEU A 619 21.29 20.89 -10.01
CA LEU A 619 20.45 21.92 -9.37
C LEU A 619 20.12 21.59 -7.89
N SER A 620 21.07 21.00 -7.16
CA SER A 620 20.86 20.37 -5.85
C SER A 620 20.18 21.29 -4.83
N ASN A 621 20.59 22.56 -4.79
CA ASN A 621 20.04 23.60 -3.90
C ASN A 621 18.79 24.31 -4.43
N HIS A 622 18.30 23.98 -5.63
CA HIS A 622 17.11 24.60 -6.22
C HIS A 622 15.82 24.09 -5.56
N LYS A 623 14.95 25.00 -5.10
CA LYS A 623 13.78 24.66 -4.25
C LYS A 623 12.57 24.06 -4.99
N GLN A 624 12.42 24.29 -6.29
CA GLN A 624 11.26 23.82 -7.09
C GLN A 624 11.62 22.70 -8.07
N ILE A 625 12.60 22.95 -8.96
CA ILE A 625 13.09 21.98 -9.95
C ILE A 625 13.82 20.80 -9.28
N TYR A 626 13.35 19.57 -9.49
CA TYR A 626 14.18 18.37 -9.42
C TYR A 626 14.88 18.19 -10.77
N GLY A 627 16.20 18.19 -10.77
CA GLY A 627 17.00 17.88 -11.98
C GLY A 627 18.04 16.82 -11.67
N TYR A 628 18.20 15.84 -12.55
CA TYR A 628 19.32 14.89 -12.50
C TYR A 628 19.76 14.46 -13.90
N MET A 629 20.95 13.90 -13.99
CA MET A 629 21.47 13.26 -15.19
C MET A 629 21.42 11.74 -15.03
N ARG A 630 21.22 11.02 -16.13
CA ARG A 630 21.64 9.62 -16.27
C ARG A 630 22.75 9.56 -17.31
N THR A 631 23.89 8.95 -17.01
CA THR A 631 25.08 8.94 -17.90
C THR A 631 25.50 7.51 -18.26
N SER A 632 25.82 7.25 -19.52
CA SER A 632 26.52 6.06 -20.00
C SER A 632 27.83 6.44 -20.72
N ASP A 633 28.55 5.46 -21.26
CA ASP A 633 29.75 5.69 -22.07
C ASP A 633 29.45 6.52 -23.33
N THR A 634 28.30 6.30 -23.95
CA THR A 634 27.92 6.88 -25.25
C THR A 634 26.96 8.05 -25.14
N LYS A 635 26.10 8.08 -24.12
CA LYS A 635 24.98 9.02 -24.00
C LYS A 635 24.89 9.67 -22.62
N ARG A 636 24.22 10.81 -22.56
CA ARG A 636 23.81 11.48 -21.32
C ARG A 636 22.37 11.96 -21.47
N ALA A 637 21.52 11.62 -20.51
CA ALA A 637 20.17 12.12 -20.40
C ALA A 637 20.09 13.18 -19.30
N TYR A 638 19.28 14.22 -19.51
CA TYR A 638 18.90 15.21 -18.50
C TYR A 638 17.42 15.04 -18.21
N VAL A 639 17.08 14.67 -16.97
CA VAL A 639 15.70 14.63 -16.47
C VAL A 639 15.48 15.90 -15.65
N LEU A 640 14.56 16.75 -16.11
CA LEU A 640 14.24 18.04 -15.49
C LEU A 640 12.73 18.08 -15.21
N ALA A 641 12.36 18.33 -13.97
CA ALA A 641 10.96 18.44 -13.55
C ALA A 641 10.78 19.58 -12.54
N ASN A 642 9.79 20.43 -12.76
CA ASN A 642 9.25 21.24 -11.67
C ASN A 642 8.39 20.35 -10.77
N LEU A 643 8.60 20.38 -9.46
CA LEU A 643 7.76 19.68 -8.48
C LEU A 643 6.96 20.69 -7.63
N THR A 644 6.52 21.79 -8.24
CA THR A 644 5.69 22.81 -7.60
C THR A 644 4.64 23.40 -8.52
N ASP A 645 3.59 23.91 -7.88
CA ASP A 645 2.47 24.73 -8.37
C ASP A 645 2.88 26.09 -9.00
N ARG A 646 4.15 26.48 -8.93
CA ARG A 646 4.63 27.80 -9.35
C ARG A 646 5.63 27.69 -10.47
N VAL A 647 5.61 28.68 -11.36
CA VAL A 647 6.64 28.90 -12.38
C VAL A 647 8.02 28.89 -11.72
N ALA A 648 8.96 28.17 -12.32
CA ALA A 648 10.35 28.07 -11.87
C ALA A 648 11.31 28.64 -12.93
N GLN A 649 12.43 29.21 -12.51
CA GLN A 649 13.48 29.73 -13.40
C GLN A 649 14.84 29.24 -12.93
N PHE A 650 15.64 28.68 -13.83
CA PHE A 650 16.94 28.08 -13.50
C PHE A 650 17.91 28.16 -14.68
N THR A 651 19.21 27.97 -14.40
CA THR A 651 20.27 27.95 -15.42
C THR A 651 21.10 26.67 -15.30
N LEU A 652 21.43 26.06 -16.44
CA LEU A 652 22.31 24.89 -16.56
C LEU A 652 23.70 25.30 -17.08
N TYR A 653 24.74 24.54 -16.69
CA TYR A 653 26.09 24.73 -17.23
C TYR A 653 26.20 24.28 -18.70
N GLN A 654 25.70 23.08 -18.99
CA GLN A 654 25.53 22.58 -20.35
C GLN A 654 24.23 23.14 -20.94
N GLY A 655 24.27 23.58 -22.19
CA GLY A 655 23.07 24.02 -22.89
C GLY A 655 22.41 22.84 -23.61
N LEU A 656 21.09 22.90 -23.74
CA LEU A 656 20.27 21.87 -24.36
C LEU A 656 19.54 22.44 -25.57
N SER A 657 19.11 21.58 -26.48
CA SER A 657 18.44 21.96 -27.73
C SER A 657 17.12 21.21 -27.88
N SER A 658 16.11 21.81 -28.52
CA SER A 658 14.81 21.17 -28.77
C SER A 658 14.94 19.87 -29.58
N SER A 659 15.94 19.77 -30.45
CA SER A 659 16.26 18.54 -31.21
C SER A 659 16.76 17.37 -30.34
N GLN A 660 17.04 17.60 -29.06
CA GLN A 660 17.51 16.61 -28.08
C GLN A 660 16.39 16.20 -27.10
N LEU A 661 15.22 16.85 -27.17
CA LEU A 661 14.06 16.59 -26.30
C LEU A 661 13.39 15.26 -26.70
N VAL A 662 13.23 14.35 -25.75
CA VAL A 662 12.60 13.02 -25.96
C VAL A 662 11.30 12.82 -25.17
N LEU A 663 11.03 13.66 -24.17
CA LEU A 663 9.76 13.67 -23.44
C LEU A 663 9.47 15.07 -22.89
N THR A 664 8.20 15.47 -22.92
CA THR A 664 7.64 16.60 -22.18
C THR A 664 6.20 16.27 -21.78
N ASN A 665 5.68 16.89 -20.72
CA ASN A 665 4.25 16.82 -20.39
C ASN A 665 3.43 17.99 -20.94
N LEU A 666 4.05 19.06 -21.48
CA LEU A 666 3.33 20.16 -22.12
C LEU A 666 2.44 19.65 -23.26
N LEU A 667 1.24 20.23 -23.37
CA LEU A 667 0.33 19.99 -24.49
C LEU A 667 0.77 20.76 -25.75
N GLU A 668 1.22 21.99 -25.56
CA GLU A 668 1.78 22.83 -26.63
C GLU A 668 3.25 22.45 -26.93
N PRO A 669 3.70 22.50 -28.21
CA PRO A 669 5.08 22.23 -28.56
C PRO A 669 6.08 23.16 -27.84
N VAL A 670 7.11 22.58 -27.22
CA VAL A 670 8.23 23.35 -26.65
C VAL A 670 8.91 24.16 -27.76
N SER A 671 8.96 25.48 -27.60
CA SER A 671 9.58 26.41 -28.55
C SER A 671 10.99 25.98 -28.97
N GLU A 672 11.34 26.15 -30.24
CA GLU A 672 12.65 25.75 -30.76
C GLU A 672 13.79 26.53 -30.04
N HIS A 673 14.81 25.81 -29.57
CA HIS A 673 15.93 26.36 -28.82
C HIS A 673 17.21 25.55 -29.08
N LYS A 674 18.38 26.19 -28.95
CA LYS A 674 19.68 25.58 -29.30
C LYS A 674 20.81 26.07 -28.39
N ASP A 675 21.49 25.13 -27.73
CA ASP A 675 22.43 25.39 -26.60
C ASP A 675 21.85 26.33 -25.54
N GLU A 676 20.53 26.28 -25.32
CA GLU A 676 19.86 27.10 -24.31
C GLU A 676 20.24 26.60 -22.91
N LYS A 677 20.54 27.55 -22.03
CA LYS A 677 21.01 27.31 -20.68
C LYS A 677 20.04 27.84 -19.65
N SER A 678 19.23 28.86 -19.98
CA SER A 678 18.27 29.49 -19.06
C SER A 678 16.85 29.02 -19.36
N PHE A 679 16.27 28.31 -18.40
CA PHE A 679 14.95 27.70 -18.55
C PHE A 679 13.94 28.35 -17.63
N LYS A 680 12.77 28.64 -18.19
CA LYS A 680 11.55 28.98 -17.44
C LYS A 680 10.58 27.80 -17.62
N PHE A 681 10.26 27.13 -16.51
CA PHE A 681 9.33 26.01 -16.48
C PHE A 681 7.99 26.47 -15.88
N HIS A 682 6.89 26.01 -16.47
CA HIS A 682 5.54 26.13 -15.94
C HIS A 682 5.35 25.27 -14.67
N PRO A 683 4.26 25.49 -13.90
CA PRO A 683 3.87 24.58 -12.82
C PRO A 683 3.92 23.12 -13.26
N TYR A 684 4.56 22.27 -12.47
CA TYR A 684 4.75 20.83 -12.75
C TYR A 684 5.27 20.45 -14.16
N GLU A 685 5.91 21.37 -14.90
CA GLU A 685 6.47 21.05 -16.22
C GLU A 685 7.66 20.09 -16.12
N ILE A 686 7.70 19.09 -17.02
CA ILE A 686 8.86 18.23 -17.24
C ILE A 686 9.42 18.34 -18.65
N ARG A 687 10.74 18.15 -18.74
CA ARG A 687 11.47 17.90 -19.99
C ARG A 687 12.55 16.86 -19.76
N VAL A 688 12.62 15.86 -20.64
CA VAL A 688 13.72 14.90 -20.69
C VAL A 688 14.46 15.08 -22.00
N TYR A 689 15.76 15.30 -21.94
CA TYR A 689 16.64 15.45 -23.09
C TYR A 689 17.66 14.30 -23.13
N ILE A 690 18.11 13.87 -24.32
CA ILE A 690 19.22 12.93 -24.51
C ILE A 690 20.24 13.53 -25.48
N ILE A 691 21.53 13.46 -25.12
CA ILE A 691 22.67 13.87 -25.96
C ILE A 691 23.68 12.73 -26.10
N ASP A 692 24.34 12.66 -27.26
CA ASP A 692 25.48 11.76 -27.47
C ASP A 692 26.76 12.41 -26.93
N ARG A 693 27.49 11.71 -26.06
CA ARG A 693 28.70 12.26 -25.40
C ARG A 693 29.84 12.54 -26.37
N LYS A 694 29.83 11.95 -27.56
CA LYS A 694 30.76 12.30 -28.65
C LYS A 694 30.51 13.72 -29.16
N GLU A 695 29.27 14.21 -29.18
CA GLU A 695 28.95 15.59 -29.56
C GLU A 695 29.31 16.56 -28.43
N GLU A 696 29.05 16.18 -27.17
CA GLU A 696 29.44 16.92 -25.96
C GLU A 696 30.97 17.16 -25.91
N LEU A 697 31.76 16.08 -26.08
CA LEU A 697 33.22 16.15 -26.16
C LEU A 697 33.69 16.98 -27.37
N ASN A 698 33.14 16.73 -28.56
CA ASN A 698 33.49 17.51 -29.76
C ASN A 698 33.21 19.00 -29.57
N HIS A 699 32.12 19.38 -28.90
CA HIS A 699 31.80 20.79 -28.64
C HIS A 699 32.78 21.39 -27.62
N HIS A 700 33.12 20.67 -26.55
CA HIS A 700 34.10 21.15 -25.57
C HIS A 700 35.51 21.26 -26.17
N GLU A 701 35.95 20.29 -26.98
CA GLU A 701 37.22 20.31 -27.69
C GLU A 701 37.28 21.45 -28.71
N ARG A 702 36.22 21.67 -29.49
CA ARG A 702 36.15 22.81 -30.43
C ARG A 702 36.19 24.15 -29.70
N LYS A 703 35.50 24.27 -28.56
CA LYS A 703 35.50 25.49 -27.74
C LYS A 703 36.85 25.73 -27.08
N GLN A 704 37.52 24.68 -26.59
CA GLN A 704 38.88 24.79 -26.04
C GLN A 704 39.88 25.16 -27.15
N HIS A 705 39.84 24.48 -28.29
CA HIS A 705 40.67 24.80 -29.45
C HIS A 705 40.44 26.24 -29.96
N ALA A 706 39.22 26.79 -29.89
CA ALA A 706 38.95 28.19 -30.20
C ALA A 706 39.56 29.17 -29.17
N ILE A 707 39.55 28.82 -27.88
CA ILE A 707 40.24 29.57 -26.81
C ILE A 707 41.76 29.51 -27.03
N ASP A 708 42.31 28.32 -27.29
CA ASP A 708 43.74 28.11 -27.52
C ASP A 708 44.22 28.85 -28.77
N GLN A 709 43.43 28.86 -29.86
CA GLN A 709 43.71 29.68 -31.04
C GLN A 709 43.66 31.18 -30.74
N SER A 710 42.75 31.65 -29.88
CA SER A 710 42.68 33.05 -29.45
C SER A 710 43.94 33.46 -28.66
N GLU A 711 44.36 32.66 -27.67
CA GLU A 711 45.60 32.92 -26.91
C GLU A 711 46.84 32.81 -27.79
N ASN A 712 46.88 31.87 -28.74
CA ASN A 712 48.00 31.74 -29.66
C ASN A 712 48.08 32.94 -30.62
N LEU A 713 46.95 33.45 -31.12
CA LEU A 713 46.87 34.70 -31.87
C LEU A 713 47.33 35.92 -31.05
N LYS A 714 46.97 36.01 -29.76
CA LYS A 714 47.56 37.04 -28.86
C LYS A 714 49.07 36.88 -28.76
N SER A 715 49.57 35.66 -28.59
CA SER A 715 51.02 35.41 -28.45
C SER A 715 51.79 35.85 -29.69
N ILE A 716 51.23 35.58 -30.89
CA ILE A 716 51.77 36.02 -32.17
C ILE A 716 51.72 37.54 -32.28
N LEU A 717 50.61 38.19 -31.92
CA LEU A 717 50.50 39.65 -31.94
C LEU A 717 51.46 40.33 -30.96
N LEU A 718 51.66 39.76 -29.77
CA LEU A 718 52.62 40.22 -28.77
C LEU A 718 54.07 40.04 -29.27
N THR A 719 54.33 38.97 -30.03
CA THR A 719 55.64 38.69 -30.62
C THR A 719 55.91 39.59 -31.82
N VAL A 720 54.92 39.89 -32.65
CA VAL A 720 55.02 40.83 -33.78
C VAL A 720 55.17 42.27 -33.31
N THR A 721 54.59 42.64 -32.17
CA THR A 721 54.76 43.97 -31.56
C THR A 721 56.06 44.12 -30.76
N LYS A 722 56.63 43.04 -30.21
CA LYS A 722 58.00 43.02 -29.62
C LYS A 722 59.11 42.79 -30.64
N GLY A 723 58.80 42.18 -31.79
CA GLY A 723 59.75 41.83 -32.85
C GLY A 723 60.04 42.95 -33.85
N LYS A 724 59.44 44.14 -33.66
CA LYS A 724 59.75 45.36 -34.43
C LYS A 724 60.57 46.34 -33.57
N ASP A 725 61.88 46.17 -33.74
CA ASP A 725 62.99 47.05 -33.38
C ASP A 725 63.39 47.25 -31.90
N ASN A 726 64.71 47.18 -31.70
CA ASN A 726 65.45 47.48 -30.46
C ASN A 726 65.57 49.00 -30.20
N THR A 727 64.49 49.76 -30.43
CA THR A 727 64.46 51.22 -30.24
C THR A 727 63.32 51.62 -29.32
N ASN A 728 63.62 52.53 -28.39
CA ASN A 728 62.87 52.73 -27.15
C ASN A 728 61.61 53.62 -27.32
N GLU A 729 60.70 53.25 -28.21
CA GLU A 729 59.38 53.89 -28.37
C GLU A 729 58.27 53.06 -27.72
N SER A 730 57.35 53.73 -27.01
CA SER A 730 56.19 53.06 -26.43
C SER A 730 55.11 52.83 -27.50
N LEU A 731 54.46 51.65 -27.49
CA LEU A 731 53.32 51.29 -28.34
C LEU A 731 52.41 52.48 -28.67
N THR A 732 52.05 52.66 -29.94
CA THR A 732 51.25 53.82 -30.38
C THR A 732 49.88 53.83 -29.71
N LYS A 733 49.22 55.00 -29.68
CA LYS A 733 47.90 55.13 -29.04
C LYS A 733 46.87 54.17 -29.64
N GLU A 734 46.95 53.92 -30.94
CA GLU A 734 46.10 52.98 -31.67
C GLU A 734 46.45 51.51 -31.35
N GLN A 735 47.74 51.17 -31.25
CA GLN A 735 48.18 49.83 -30.83
C GLN A 735 47.74 49.51 -29.39
N LYS A 736 47.85 50.47 -28.46
CA LYS A 736 47.37 50.32 -27.07
C LYS A 736 45.85 50.13 -27.02
N VAL A 737 45.08 50.90 -27.79
CA VAL A 737 43.62 50.75 -27.89
C VAL A 737 43.23 49.41 -28.54
N ALA A 738 43.99 48.93 -29.52
CA ALA A 738 43.78 47.60 -30.10
C ALA A 738 44.05 46.49 -29.08
N LEU A 739 45.15 46.58 -28.31
CA LEU A 739 45.49 45.60 -27.27
C LEU A 739 44.40 45.56 -26.17
N GLN A 740 43.98 46.72 -25.66
CA GLN A 740 42.92 46.79 -24.66
C GLN A 740 41.58 46.27 -25.18
N LYS A 741 41.23 46.52 -26.45
CA LYS A 741 40.04 45.91 -27.07
C LYS A 741 40.15 44.39 -27.13
N LEU A 742 41.33 43.83 -27.44
CA LEU A 742 41.54 42.39 -27.51
C LEU A 742 41.55 41.72 -26.12
N GLU A 743 42.07 42.39 -25.09
CA GLU A 743 41.93 41.96 -23.70
C GLU A 743 40.45 41.94 -23.27
N GLN A 744 39.72 43.03 -23.52
CA GLN A 744 38.28 43.14 -23.24
C GLN A 744 37.45 42.09 -24.00
N MET A 745 37.72 41.91 -25.30
CA MET A 745 37.01 40.94 -26.15
C MET A 745 37.34 39.49 -25.75
N SER A 746 38.59 39.20 -25.38
CA SER A 746 38.98 37.87 -24.88
C SER A 746 38.37 37.55 -23.52
N HIS A 747 38.24 38.54 -22.63
CA HIS A 747 37.56 38.35 -21.34
C HIS A 747 36.06 38.10 -21.54
N ASN A 748 35.43 38.84 -22.46
CA ASN A 748 34.03 38.64 -22.83
C ASN A 748 33.78 37.31 -23.58
N ALA A 749 34.75 36.80 -24.35
CA ALA A 749 34.61 35.59 -25.17
C ALA A 749 34.37 34.30 -24.35
N LEU A 750 34.70 34.29 -23.06
CA LEU A 750 34.36 33.22 -22.12
C LEU A 750 32.83 33.03 -21.96
N HIS A 751 32.04 34.07 -22.26
CA HIS A 751 30.59 34.14 -22.02
C HIS A 751 29.76 34.43 -23.29
N GLN A 752 30.29 34.18 -24.49
CA GLN A 752 29.60 34.44 -25.77
C GLN A 752 29.53 33.21 -26.69
N SER A 753 28.69 33.29 -27.72
CA SER A 753 28.34 32.16 -28.60
C SER A 753 29.41 31.85 -29.65
N GLU A 754 29.35 30.63 -30.21
CA GLU A 754 30.31 30.12 -31.21
C GLU A 754 30.38 31.02 -32.47
N GLN A 755 29.28 31.65 -32.87
CA GLN A 755 29.27 32.59 -33.99
C GLN A 755 30.01 33.89 -33.64
N SER A 756 29.75 34.48 -32.47
CA SER A 756 30.49 35.66 -32.01
C SER A 756 31.99 35.38 -31.86
N GLN A 757 32.37 34.16 -31.45
CA GLN A 757 33.78 33.75 -31.42
C GLN A 757 34.40 33.67 -32.84
N LYS A 758 33.68 33.16 -33.84
CA LYS A 758 34.11 33.16 -35.24
C LYS A 758 34.23 34.57 -35.82
N ASP A 759 33.28 35.46 -35.51
CA ASP A 759 33.31 36.85 -35.94
C ASP A 759 34.48 37.63 -35.28
N ILE A 760 34.76 37.35 -34.00
CA ILE A 760 35.93 37.87 -33.27
C ILE A 760 37.24 37.38 -33.91
N ILE A 761 37.37 36.08 -34.22
CA ILE A 761 38.57 35.50 -34.86
C ILE A 761 38.76 36.08 -36.28
N SER A 762 37.68 36.28 -37.03
CA SER A 762 37.71 36.92 -38.35
C SER A 762 38.19 38.38 -38.26
N ALA A 763 37.63 39.16 -37.34
CA ALA A 763 38.04 40.55 -37.09
C ALA A 763 39.49 40.65 -36.57
N LEU A 764 39.94 39.70 -35.73
CA LEU A 764 41.34 39.54 -35.32
C LEU A 764 42.26 39.30 -36.51
N THR A 765 41.85 38.40 -37.41
CA THR A 765 42.60 38.05 -38.62
C THR A 765 42.71 39.23 -39.58
N GLU A 766 41.61 39.96 -39.81
CA GLU A 766 41.62 41.23 -40.56
C GLU A 766 42.51 42.30 -39.91
N ALA A 767 42.42 42.48 -38.59
CA ALA A 767 43.21 43.50 -37.87
C ALA A 767 44.71 43.17 -37.91
N THR A 768 45.06 41.90 -37.73
CA THR A 768 46.44 41.41 -37.85
C THR A 768 46.95 41.53 -39.29
N ALA A 769 46.13 41.19 -40.28
CA ALA A 769 46.46 41.38 -41.70
C ALA A 769 46.70 42.87 -42.04
N LYS A 770 45.85 43.79 -41.55
CA LYS A 770 46.03 45.24 -41.71
C LYS A 770 47.31 45.75 -41.02
N ALA A 771 47.61 45.28 -39.81
CA ALA A 771 48.81 45.64 -39.06
C ALA A 771 50.11 45.12 -39.72
N LEU A 772 50.05 43.99 -40.42
CA LEU A 772 51.16 43.45 -41.22
C LEU A 772 51.28 44.16 -42.58
N SER A 773 50.16 44.42 -43.28
CA SER A 773 50.16 45.09 -44.59
C SER A 773 50.59 46.56 -44.53
N GLY A 774 50.48 47.20 -43.36
CA GLY A 774 51.01 48.54 -43.13
C GLY A 774 52.54 48.65 -43.25
N THR A 775 53.27 47.53 -43.34
CA THR A 775 54.73 47.51 -43.46
C THR A 775 55.24 46.60 -44.59
N GLN A 776 54.94 46.95 -45.86
CA GLN A 776 55.78 46.51 -46.97
C GLN A 776 55.68 47.45 -48.20
N THR A 777 56.68 48.31 -48.37
CA THR A 777 57.03 48.93 -49.65
C THR A 777 58.21 48.19 -50.30
N SER A 778 58.30 48.28 -51.64
CA SER A 778 59.38 47.72 -52.50
C SER A 778 59.44 46.19 -52.75
N LYS A 779 58.66 45.77 -53.77
CA LYS A 779 59.06 44.92 -54.92
C LYS A 779 60.09 43.77 -54.71
N GLN A 780 59.67 42.54 -55.03
CA GLN A 780 59.92 41.94 -56.35
C GLN A 780 59.02 40.70 -56.62
N GLN A 781 58.99 40.22 -57.88
CA GLN A 781 58.11 39.14 -58.34
C GLN A 781 58.88 37.82 -58.54
N THR A 782 58.23 36.67 -58.35
CA THR A 782 58.27 35.54 -59.32
C THR A 782 57.12 34.55 -59.08
N LYS A 783 56.98 33.54 -59.96
CA LYS A 783 55.82 32.64 -60.09
C LYS A 783 56.09 31.27 -59.45
N HIS A 784 55.04 30.56 -59.02
CA HIS A 784 54.61 29.22 -59.50
C HIS A 784 53.37 28.76 -58.70
N LYS A 785 52.21 28.55 -59.33
CA LYS A 785 51.62 27.25 -59.77
C LYS A 785 51.35 26.22 -58.65
N SER A 786 50.07 25.91 -58.44
CA SER A 786 49.51 24.73 -57.76
C SER A 786 49.83 23.41 -58.50
N PRO A 787 49.62 22.23 -57.89
CA PRO A 787 48.30 21.57 -58.01
C PRO A 787 47.83 20.76 -56.78
N SER A 788 46.71 20.04 -56.97
CA SER A 788 45.89 19.29 -56.00
C SER A 788 46.20 17.77 -55.89
N ILE A 789 45.78 17.17 -54.78
CA ILE A 789 45.55 15.71 -54.55
C ILE A 789 44.29 15.66 -53.64
N SER A 790 43.08 15.26 -54.04
CA SER A 790 42.52 13.99 -54.57
C SER A 790 42.36 12.88 -53.51
N ILE A 791 41.13 12.41 -53.32
CA ILE A 791 40.74 11.28 -52.45
C ILE A 791 40.84 9.98 -53.27
N ASP A 792 41.24 8.87 -52.65
CA ASP A 792 41.05 7.53 -53.23
C ASP A 792 40.85 6.44 -52.16
N GLN A 793 40.42 5.24 -52.55
CA GLN A 793 39.72 4.27 -51.68
C GLN A 793 40.55 3.07 -51.15
N GLU A 794 40.04 2.48 -50.07
CA GLU A 794 40.13 1.08 -49.59
C GLU A 794 41.37 0.20 -49.86
N LYS A 795 41.91 -0.35 -48.76
CA LYS A 795 42.33 -1.78 -48.66
C LYS A 795 42.46 -2.24 -47.20
N ALA A 796 42.31 -3.54 -46.98
CA ALA A 796 42.28 -4.21 -45.66
C ALA A 796 43.51 -5.11 -45.43
N ILE A 797 43.43 -6.03 -44.46
CA ILE A 797 44.38 -7.11 -44.06
C ILE A 797 45.36 -6.69 -42.94
N PRO A 798 45.58 -7.48 -41.86
CA PRO A 798 44.76 -8.55 -41.25
C PRO A 798 44.46 -8.28 -39.76
N ALA A 799 43.85 -9.26 -39.08
CA ALA A 799 43.92 -9.35 -37.61
C ALA A 799 45.22 -10.07 -37.19
N ASP A 800 45.74 -9.73 -36.01
CA ASP A 800 46.74 -10.54 -35.31
C ASP A 800 46.42 -10.53 -33.80
N SER A 801 46.73 -11.62 -33.10
CA SER A 801 46.17 -11.88 -31.76
C SER A 801 47.06 -11.35 -30.62
N ALA A 802 46.49 -10.50 -29.76
CA ALA A 802 47.02 -10.23 -28.44
C ALA A 802 46.03 -10.73 -27.38
N GLU A 803 46.47 -11.64 -26.51
CA GLU A 803 45.73 -12.03 -25.31
C GLU A 803 45.68 -10.82 -24.37
N ILE A 804 44.50 -10.53 -23.79
CA ILE A 804 44.31 -9.47 -22.80
C ILE A 804 43.74 -10.11 -21.54
N ASP A 805 44.33 -9.72 -20.41
CA ASP A 805 44.10 -10.26 -19.08
C ASP A 805 42.62 -10.17 -18.63
N LEU A 806 42.11 -11.22 -18.00
CA LEU A 806 40.67 -11.47 -17.83
C LEU A 806 40.09 -11.02 -16.48
N GLU A 807 40.92 -10.59 -15.53
CA GLU A 807 40.47 -10.31 -14.16
C GLU A 807 39.97 -8.87 -13.90
N ASN A 808 40.17 -7.94 -14.85
CA ASN A 808 39.86 -6.51 -14.67
C ASN A 808 38.83 -5.91 -15.66
N GLU A 809 37.96 -6.70 -16.29
CA GLU A 809 36.89 -6.18 -17.17
C GLU A 809 35.66 -5.68 -16.37
N PRO A 810 35.19 -4.43 -16.54
CA PRO A 810 34.03 -3.90 -15.81
C PRO A 810 32.73 -4.68 -16.03
N ILE A 811 31.97 -4.89 -14.95
CA ILE A 811 30.81 -5.80 -14.87
C ILE A 811 29.76 -5.55 -15.98
N TYR A 812 29.54 -4.29 -16.38
CA TYR A 812 28.63 -3.94 -17.48
C TYR A 812 28.96 -4.67 -18.81
N LYS A 813 30.24 -4.77 -19.19
CA LYS A 813 30.67 -5.51 -20.39
C LYS A 813 30.45 -7.02 -20.28
N LYS A 814 30.56 -7.55 -19.06
CA LYS A 814 30.26 -8.95 -18.75
C LYS A 814 28.78 -9.27 -19.01
N ARG A 815 27.88 -8.35 -18.63
CA ARG A 815 26.43 -8.44 -18.92
C ARG A 815 26.11 -8.27 -20.41
N GLU A 816 26.77 -7.36 -21.14
CA GLU A 816 26.62 -7.25 -22.60
C GLU A 816 27.02 -8.56 -23.33
N ARG A 817 28.13 -9.19 -22.92
CA ARG A 817 28.60 -10.47 -23.49
C ARG A 817 27.63 -11.63 -23.26
N GLN A 818 26.91 -11.67 -22.15
CA GLN A 818 25.86 -12.68 -21.93
C GLN A 818 24.63 -12.42 -22.83
N ARG A 819 24.26 -11.16 -23.05
CA ARG A 819 23.13 -10.76 -23.91
C ARG A 819 23.34 -11.15 -25.38
N SER A 820 24.57 -11.08 -25.90
CA SER A 820 24.88 -11.43 -27.30
C SER A 820 24.82 -12.93 -27.60
N LEU A 821 24.95 -13.80 -26.59
CA LEU A 821 24.75 -15.25 -26.71
C LEU A 821 23.26 -15.63 -26.81
N VAL A 822 22.38 -14.90 -26.13
CA VAL A 822 20.93 -15.19 -26.10
C VAL A 822 20.20 -14.70 -27.35
N LEU A 823 20.62 -13.56 -27.92
CA LEU A 823 19.96 -12.92 -29.07
C LEU A 823 20.05 -13.69 -30.41
N ASN A 824 20.78 -14.81 -30.47
CA ASN A 824 20.89 -15.65 -31.68
C ASN A 824 19.82 -16.76 -31.78
N LEU A 825 18.86 -16.85 -30.85
CA LEU A 825 17.82 -17.88 -30.84
C LEU A 825 16.42 -17.27 -30.65
N GLY A 826 15.68 -17.05 -31.75
CA GLY A 826 14.24 -16.76 -31.72
C GLY A 826 13.77 -15.64 -32.65
N SER A 827 13.54 -15.95 -33.94
CA SER A 827 13.01 -14.98 -34.92
C SER A 827 12.00 -15.62 -35.88
N ILE A 828 10.72 -15.60 -35.49
CA ILE A 828 9.57 -16.01 -36.33
C ILE A 828 8.45 -14.96 -36.17
N ALA A 829 7.75 -14.63 -37.27
CA ALA A 829 6.75 -13.56 -37.35
C ALA A 829 5.29 -14.11 -37.31
N PRO A 830 4.28 -13.28 -36.95
CA PRO A 830 2.89 -13.71 -36.75
C PRO A 830 2.03 -13.77 -38.03
N VAL A 831 0.85 -14.39 -37.93
CA VAL A 831 -0.20 -14.52 -38.96
C VAL A 831 -1.56 -14.07 -38.39
N VAL A 832 -2.53 -13.71 -39.24
CA VAL A 832 -3.73 -12.88 -38.92
C VAL A 832 -5.04 -13.53 -39.44
N GLN A 833 -6.21 -13.02 -39.00
CA GLN A 833 -7.63 -13.27 -39.46
C GLN A 833 -8.40 -14.39 -38.70
N THR A 834 -9.74 -14.35 -38.43
CA THR A 834 -10.84 -13.34 -38.60
C THR A 834 -12.06 -13.68 -37.69
N ASP A 835 -13.10 -12.80 -37.66
CA ASP A 835 -14.31 -12.77 -36.78
C ASP A 835 -15.64 -12.80 -37.65
N PRO A 836 -16.93 -12.58 -37.22
CA PRO A 836 -17.76 -12.78 -35.98
C PRO A 836 -19.15 -13.49 -36.23
N SER A 837 -20.14 -13.35 -35.30
CA SER A 837 -21.63 -13.08 -35.48
C SER A 837 -22.72 -14.01 -34.82
N PRO A 838 -24.03 -13.58 -34.61
CA PRO A 838 -24.79 -13.74 -33.33
C PRO A 838 -26.30 -14.19 -33.45
N VAL A 839 -27.22 -13.87 -32.49
CA VAL A 839 -28.66 -13.40 -32.65
C VAL A 839 -29.64 -13.56 -31.42
N ASP A 840 -30.40 -12.48 -31.08
CA ASP A 840 -31.77 -12.26 -30.46
C ASP A 840 -32.47 -13.12 -29.34
N GLN A 841 -33.61 -12.76 -28.66
CA GLN A 841 -34.28 -11.50 -28.16
C GLN A 841 -35.73 -11.77 -27.57
N ARG A 842 -36.33 -10.86 -26.76
CA ARG A 842 -37.80 -10.65 -26.41
C ARG A 842 -38.49 -11.53 -25.31
N ARG A 843 -39.67 -11.21 -24.68
CA ARG A 843 -40.31 -9.97 -24.08
C ARG A 843 -41.72 -10.28 -23.45
N ARG A 844 -42.14 -9.58 -22.35
CA ARG A 844 -43.55 -9.41 -21.79
C ARG A 844 -44.28 -10.62 -21.10
N SER A 845 -45.35 -10.51 -20.26
CA SER A 845 -45.84 -9.48 -19.28
C SER A 845 -47.15 -9.86 -18.49
N PHE A 846 -47.27 -9.43 -17.20
CA PHE A 846 -48.49 -9.04 -16.39
C PHE A 846 -49.50 -9.99 -15.65
N SER A 847 -49.92 -9.49 -14.46
CA SER A 847 -51.25 -9.49 -13.75
C SER A 847 -51.84 -10.66 -12.89
N THR A 848 -51.69 -10.54 -11.55
CA THR A 848 -52.68 -10.59 -10.41
C THR A 848 -53.99 -11.43 -10.41
N LEU A 849 -54.28 -12.11 -9.26
CA LEU A 849 -55.46 -11.90 -8.38
C LEU A 849 -55.42 -12.73 -7.04
N ILE A 850 -56.35 -12.50 -6.08
CA ILE A 850 -56.41 -13.05 -4.69
C ILE A 850 -57.88 -13.40 -4.32
N PRO A 851 -58.19 -14.53 -3.63
CA PRO A 851 -58.83 -14.49 -2.27
C PRO A 851 -58.49 -15.72 -1.34
N GLU A 852 -58.11 -15.55 -0.07
CA GLU A 852 -58.89 -15.61 1.21
C GLU A 852 -59.03 -16.95 2.00
N ARG A 853 -58.58 -16.91 3.28
CA ARG A 853 -59.20 -17.41 4.55
C ARG A 853 -59.78 -18.85 4.72
N SER A 854 -59.25 -19.63 5.68
CA SER A 854 -59.69 -19.64 7.11
C SER A 854 -59.41 -20.93 7.96
N ARG A 855 -59.47 -20.77 9.31
CA ARG A 855 -59.74 -21.74 10.42
C ARG A 855 -58.64 -22.71 10.94
N ARG A 856 -58.43 -22.68 12.27
CA ARG A 856 -57.88 -23.76 13.16
C ARG A 856 -59.06 -24.67 13.64
N PRO A 857 -58.86 -25.79 14.41
CA PRO A 857 -58.66 -25.70 15.89
C PRO A 857 -57.85 -26.86 16.58
N SER A 858 -57.52 -26.68 17.88
CA SER A 858 -57.53 -27.66 19.03
C SER A 858 -56.80 -29.03 18.98
N PHE A 859 -56.27 -29.63 20.07
CA PHE A 859 -55.82 -29.27 21.45
C PHE A 859 -55.24 -30.57 22.13
N ILE A 860 -54.72 -30.50 23.37
CA ILE A 860 -54.28 -31.62 24.27
C ILE A 860 -52.89 -32.22 23.89
N GLY A 861 -51.84 -32.26 24.73
CA GLY A 861 -51.66 -31.88 26.16
C GLY A 861 -51.55 -33.03 27.18
N HIS A 862 -50.42 -33.18 27.91
CA HIS A 862 -50.31 -34.01 29.13
C HIS A 862 -49.06 -33.71 30.00
N HIS A 863 -49.23 -33.63 31.33
CA HIS A 863 -48.17 -33.54 32.36
C HIS A 863 -47.55 -34.90 32.74
N VAL A 864 -46.28 -34.87 33.19
CA VAL A 864 -45.75 -35.74 34.27
C VAL A 864 -44.72 -34.93 35.09
N ASP A 865 -44.85 -34.93 36.42
CA ASP A 865 -43.88 -34.30 37.35
C ASP A 865 -42.78 -35.27 37.80
N ASN A 866 -41.66 -34.73 38.34
CA ASN A 866 -41.07 -35.20 39.60
C ASN A 866 -40.10 -34.16 40.20
N SER A 867 -39.79 -34.30 41.48
CA SER A 867 -39.37 -33.22 42.39
C SER A 867 -38.06 -33.47 43.16
N SER A 868 -37.77 -32.59 44.15
CA SER A 868 -36.76 -32.65 45.23
C SER A 868 -35.27 -32.45 44.89
N ASP A 869 -34.39 -31.90 45.74
CA ASP A 869 -34.39 -30.93 46.89
C ASP A 869 -32.86 -30.62 47.16
N GLU A 870 -32.32 -29.81 48.09
CA GLU A 870 -32.73 -29.08 49.32
C GLU A 870 -31.69 -27.94 49.59
N ASP A 871 -32.10 -26.72 50.01
CA ASP A 871 -31.43 -25.70 50.88
C ASP A 871 -29.93 -25.25 50.73
N ASP A 872 -29.42 -24.12 51.28
CA ASP A 872 -29.91 -22.76 51.65
C ASP A 872 -28.68 -21.84 51.97
N ASP A 873 -28.91 -20.54 52.19
CA ASP A 873 -28.27 -19.67 53.21
C ASP A 873 -27.08 -18.70 52.96
N ARG A 874 -27.44 -17.40 52.72
CA ARG A 874 -27.00 -16.17 53.48
C ARG A 874 -25.51 -15.68 53.41
N LYS A 875 -25.14 -14.38 53.62
CA LYS A 875 -25.84 -13.07 53.73
C LYS A 875 -24.87 -11.85 53.61
N LYS A 876 -25.28 -10.81 52.89
CA LYS A 876 -25.27 -9.34 53.21
C LYS A 876 -24.01 -8.54 53.66
N THR A 877 -23.92 -7.33 53.05
CA THR A 877 -23.56 -5.98 53.62
C THR A 877 -22.08 -5.65 53.93
N THR A 878 -21.59 -4.38 53.87
CA THR A 878 -22.26 -3.04 53.74
C THR A 878 -21.39 -2.01 52.99
N THR A 879 -21.98 -0.87 52.61
CA THR A 879 -21.37 0.37 52.07
C THR A 879 -20.61 1.22 53.12
N ASN A 880 -19.78 2.18 52.67
CA ASN A 880 -19.79 3.59 53.14
C ASN A 880 -18.97 4.53 52.23
N GLU A 881 -18.97 5.84 52.55
CA GLU A 881 -18.75 6.98 51.64
C GLU A 881 -17.66 7.99 52.10
N LEU A 882 -17.18 8.83 51.16
CA LEU A 882 -16.57 10.19 51.31
C LEU A 882 -15.27 10.30 52.15
N GLU A 883 -14.33 11.23 51.95
CA GLU A 883 -14.39 12.69 51.63
C GLU A 883 -13.19 13.18 50.78
N GLU A 884 -13.19 14.48 50.43
CA GLU A 884 -12.09 15.20 49.76
C GLU A 884 -11.11 15.84 50.77
N GLU A 885 -9.85 16.05 50.40
CA GLU A 885 -9.10 17.22 50.89
C GLU A 885 -8.04 17.68 49.87
N SER A 886 -7.73 18.97 49.84
CA SER A 886 -6.76 19.59 48.92
C SER A 886 -5.63 20.28 49.67
N THR A 887 -4.46 20.42 49.05
CA THR A 887 -3.37 21.27 49.55
C THR A 887 -2.48 21.75 48.41
N ASP A 888 -1.70 22.81 48.69
CA ASP A 888 -1.28 23.79 47.68
C ASP A 888 0.26 24.01 47.65
N LEU A 889 0.73 24.57 46.52
CA LEU A 889 2.02 25.24 46.28
C LEU A 889 3.30 24.75 47.00
N SER A 890 4.31 24.37 46.21
CA SER A 890 5.59 25.13 46.24
C SER A 890 6.45 24.92 44.99
N THR A 891 7.05 26.01 44.50
CA THR A 891 8.07 26.02 43.44
C THR A 891 9.48 25.86 44.02
N ARG A 892 10.35 25.12 43.34
CA ARG A 892 11.81 25.17 43.51
C ARG A 892 12.53 24.91 42.19
N ASP A 893 13.35 25.86 41.78
CA ASP A 893 14.37 25.72 40.73
C ASP A 893 15.63 24.98 41.25
N ILE A 894 16.61 24.80 40.34
CA ILE A 894 18.00 24.33 40.57
C ILE A 894 18.09 22.78 40.74
N ASP A 895 18.92 22.02 40.03
CA ASP A 895 20.00 22.35 39.06
C ASP A 895 20.05 21.33 37.90
N TYR A 896 20.70 21.68 36.78
CA TYR A 896 21.02 20.74 35.68
C TYR A 896 22.51 20.82 35.32
N SER A 897 23.28 19.81 35.73
CA SER A 897 24.68 19.60 35.33
C SER A 897 25.04 18.10 35.31
N VAL A 898 26.27 17.77 34.89
CA VAL A 898 26.71 16.43 34.40
C VAL A 898 26.19 16.18 32.96
N LEU A 899 26.91 16.60 31.91
CA LEU A 899 28.18 16.07 31.38
C LEU A 899 28.04 14.71 30.67
N TYR A 900 28.23 14.74 29.35
CA TYR A 900 28.92 13.69 28.59
C TYR A 900 30.04 14.34 27.76
N ASP A 901 31.07 13.56 27.47
CA ASP A 901 32.40 14.04 27.06
C ASP A 901 32.67 13.67 25.60
N ASP A 902 32.78 14.67 24.72
CA ASP A 902 33.12 14.51 23.30
C ASP A 902 34.58 14.93 23.06
N THR A 903 35.45 13.94 22.88
CA THR A 903 36.83 14.19 22.43
C THR A 903 37.14 13.47 21.12
N ILE A 904 37.25 14.23 20.03
CA ILE A 904 38.24 14.06 18.96
C ILE A 904 38.42 15.44 18.31
N GLU A 905 39.69 15.80 18.06
CA GLU A 905 40.10 17.13 17.60
C GLU A 905 39.98 17.27 16.08
N ASP A 906 39.62 18.46 15.58
CA ASP A 906 40.32 19.02 14.41
C ASP A 906 40.25 20.57 14.35
N TYR A 907 41.04 21.16 13.45
CA TYR A 907 41.54 22.53 13.56
C TYR A 907 40.60 23.70 13.17
N SER A 908 40.97 24.87 13.68
CA SER A 908 40.40 26.21 13.47
C SER A 908 40.47 26.70 12.00
N PHE A 909 39.67 27.67 11.52
CA PHE A 909 39.39 28.99 12.09
C PHE A 909 37.99 29.56 11.74
N THR A 910 37.49 30.42 12.65
CA THR A 910 36.56 31.56 12.50
C THR A 910 35.93 31.88 11.13
N SER A 911 34.67 32.33 11.03
CA SER A 911 33.56 32.53 11.99
C SER A 911 32.29 32.86 11.15
N ALA A 912 31.09 33.11 11.69
CA ALA A 912 30.61 33.22 13.07
C ALA A 912 29.14 32.73 13.14
N ARG A 913 28.57 32.65 14.35
CA ARG A 913 27.14 32.35 14.57
C ARG A 913 26.53 33.26 15.63
N LYS A 914 25.30 33.73 15.38
CA LYS A 914 24.30 33.90 16.45
C LYS A 914 23.66 32.53 16.70
N PRO A 915 23.27 32.17 17.93
CA PRO A 915 22.47 30.98 18.16
C PRO A 915 21.08 31.17 17.55
N ALA A 916 20.57 30.14 16.89
CA ALA A 916 19.13 30.01 16.60
C ALA A 916 18.47 29.28 17.77
N GLN A 917 17.21 29.61 18.07
CA GLN A 917 16.43 28.89 19.08
C GLN A 917 16.14 27.46 18.62
N LYS A 918 16.12 26.51 19.56
CA LYS A 918 15.46 25.22 19.37
C LYS A 918 14.01 25.38 19.83
N GLU A 919 13.08 25.46 18.89
CA GLU A 919 11.66 25.26 19.17
C GLU A 919 11.38 23.76 19.28
N THR A 920 10.42 23.40 20.12
CA THR A 920 9.95 22.03 20.38
C THR A 920 8.53 21.83 19.84
N LEU A 921 8.05 20.59 19.87
CA LEU A 921 6.74 20.23 19.30
C LEU A 921 5.57 20.99 19.96
N HIS A 922 5.71 21.39 21.23
CA HIS A 922 4.69 22.14 21.95
C HIS A 922 4.66 23.63 21.53
N ASP A 923 5.83 24.24 21.31
CA ASP A 923 5.93 25.61 20.79
C ASP A 923 5.26 25.72 19.41
N GLN A 924 5.39 24.66 18.59
CA GLN A 924 4.77 24.57 17.27
C GLN A 924 3.24 24.46 17.33
N GLN A 925 2.66 23.81 18.34
CA GLN A 925 1.21 23.75 18.54
C GLN A 925 0.63 25.10 18.99
N GLU A 926 1.33 25.86 19.85
CA GLU A 926 0.90 27.22 20.19
C GLU A 926 0.98 28.17 18.98
N ILE A 927 2.06 28.08 18.19
CA ILE A 927 2.19 28.85 16.93
C ILE A 927 1.05 28.50 15.95
N MET A 928 0.63 27.23 15.87
CA MET A 928 -0.47 26.79 15.02
C MET A 928 -1.82 27.36 15.50
N LEU A 929 -2.10 27.32 16.81
CA LEU A 929 -3.28 27.95 17.43
C LEU A 929 -3.29 29.48 17.28
N GLN A 930 -2.12 30.12 17.21
CA GLN A 930 -1.97 31.54 16.95
C GLN A 930 -2.28 31.87 15.48
N GLN A 931 -1.76 31.08 14.53
CA GLN A 931 -1.92 31.31 13.09
C GLN A 931 -3.35 31.07 12.59
N VAL A 932 -4.08 30.10 13.15
CA VAL A 932 -5.51 29.91 12.83
C VAL A 932 -6.32 31.15 13.23
N LYS A 933 -6.02 31.75 14.39
CA LYS A 933 -6.66 32.99 14.88
C LYS A 933 -6.22 34.27 14.16
N GLU A 934 -5.25 34.19 13.25
CA GLU A 934 -4.87 35.27 12.33
C GLU A 934 -5.41 35.06 10.90
N GLN A 935 -6.22 34.01 10.68
CA GLN A 935 -6.92 33.73 9.41
C GLN A 935 -8.47 33.84 9.51
N GLU A 936 -9.02 34.05 10.71
CA GLU A 936 -10.41 34.49 10.94
C GLU A 936 -10.56 36.03 10.93
#